data_AF-A0A969XUC5-F1
#
_entry.id   AF-A0A969XUC5-F1
#
_cell.length_a   1.000
_cell.length_b   1.000
_cell.length_c   1.000
_cell.angle_alpha   90.00
_cell.angle_beta   90.00
_cell.angle_gamma   90.00
#
_symmetry.space_group_name_H-M   'P 1'
#
loop_
_entity.id
_entity.type
_entity.pdbx_description
1 polymer ?
#
loop_
_entity_poly.entity_id
_entity_poly.type
_entity_poly.pdbx_seq_one_letter_code
_entity_poly.pdbx_strand_id
1 'polypeptide(L)'
;MFSRISMLGGVACSALLLCLLCPCGGARGQTTATWTGAAGNGSYNDAGNWDIGVVPINTAGEDYIVVIGGGVAVQYDVPDGLEGYNAVTQLSLAAGSTISLQGRNLVIRDSAGIAGKVVATSGSLTAAHPSSTLSGSRAVLDVHTSANPADAARIALNASGTWLATDASLNNASILSVHGPGAAIELPYLTAVSSYADHWGTHTRTISATGGGVIDLSGVTLLRGGSGTSGGLDRLRVIAQTGGTVNLSALQQIDGYVTFTTDAATFSLPSLMHAGSVNYELPDNSALSLPELISQNGGGFAVTAGTTVAVPKLEKLNNAYVSFTGAGAFNAPALTDFAGSVLTLADPAHAVATGGLGQADNARFILSGGTTFDQITDSSYVLTAEAVANITVMQAAEAGTVLDAGSLATIDSYADHWGTNTRTIMATGGGVIDLSGVTLLRGGSGTSGGLDRLRVIAQTGGTVNLSALQQIDGYVTFTTDAATFELPSLTHAGLVDYELPNSALLSLPELISQNGGGFAVTAGTTVAAPKLEKLNNAYVSFAGAGAVDAPLLTDFAGSVLTLADPAHAVATGGLGQADNARFILSGGTTFDQITDSSYMLTGSSAANTTVMSAAGAGTVLDAGSLAAIDSYADHWGTNTRTISASGGGLIDLSGVLTVRGGSGTSGGLDKLRVVAQTGGVVDLGSLAAVDGYASFEAMAGGTLRLGDLAMTAGMDISADGLGSTLAVRSLMLDAPASVTVTDGAEIALAGSLQNDMTDPVAFNMDTGLLRVGGAASAWLEVAGQDLGGSVAAGNFGIMQLVAGAPDESVTVFLTDLYDNDGLGQDRREALYLFGSGGLDGLALYGQSELVIGDVPVYAWIDGAMVELHSLFGPGDTIVPFTTSGSDGLLVIPEPATLSLLALGALVAIRRRRRP
;
A
#
# COMPACT_ATOMS: atom_id res chain seq x y z
N MET A 1 -2.20 -1.92 -45.00
CA MET A 1 -1.89 -2.98 -45.99
C MET A 1 -2.91 -2.89 -47.12
N PHE A 2 -2.42 -2.72 -48.37
CA PHE A 2 -3.01 -2.95 -49.72
C PHE A 2 -4.53 -3.17 -49.89
N SER A 3 -5.27 -2.72 -50.91
CA SER A 3 -5.05 -2.18 -52.28
C SER A 3 -6.42 -1.65 -52.80
N ARG A 4 -6.60 -0.43 -53.33
CA ARG A 4 -6.53 0.08 -54.73
C ARG A 4 -7.40 -0.60 -55.83
N ILE A 5 -8.09 0.27 -56.61
CA ILE A 5 -8.61 0.18 -58.02
C ILE A 5 -10.08 -0.30 -58.15
N SER A 6 -11.02 0.31 -58.91
CA SER A 6 -11.02 0.98 -60.24
C SER A 6 -12.17 1.98 -60.47
N MET A 7 -11.90 3.04 -61.25
CA MET A 7 -12.87 3.83 -62.03
C MET A 7 -13.16 3.18 -63.39
N LEU A 8 -14.38 3.40 -63.95
CA LEU A 8 -14.68 3.99 -65.28
C LEU A 8 -15.97 3.44 -65.94
N GLY A 9 -16.77 4.37 -66.49
CA GLY A 9 -17.30 4.26 -67.86
C GLY A 9 -18.76 3.83 -68.03
N GLY A 10 -19.64 4.79 -68.33
CA GLY A 10 -21.00 4.52 -68.82
C GLY A 10 -21.06 4.31 -70.34
N VAL A 11 -22.18 3.77 -70.83
CA VAL A 11 -22.66 3.90 -72.22
C VAL A 11 -24.19 3.79 -72.24
N ALA A 12 -24.82 4.72 -72.95
CA ALA A 12 -26.24 4.74 -73.30
C ALA A 12 -26.56 3.83 -74.50
N CYS A 13 -27.77 3.28 -74.57
CA CYS A 13 -28.36 2.86 -75.85
C CYS A 13 -29.89 2.94 -75.81
N SER A 14 -30.45 3.63 -76.81
CA SER A 14 -31.87 3.91 -77.05
C SER A 14 -32.60 2.77 -77.78
N ALA A 15 -33.91 2.65 -77.58
CA ALA A 15 -34.85 2.28 -78.64
C ALA A 15 -36.28 2.78 -78.34
N LEU A 16 -36.91 3.27 -79.41
CA LEU A 16 -38.11 4.10 -79.53
C LEU A 16 -39.34 3.21 -79.80
N LEU A 17 -40.53 3.46 -79.21
CA LEU A 17 -41.81 3.12 -79.84
C LEU A 17 -43.01 3.97 -79.36
N LEU A 18 -43.38 4.91 -80.23
CA LEU A 18 -44.68 5.46 -80.64
C LEU A 18 -45.87 5.64 -79.67
N CYS A 19 -46.35 6.89 -79.69
CA CYS A 19 -47.48 7.52 -79.01
C CYS A 19 -48.87 6.89 -79.21
N LEU A 20 -49.64 6.88 -78.12
CA LEU A 20 -51.09 7.10 -78.14
C LEU A 20 -51.38 8.35 -77.29
N LEU A 21 -51.92 9.37 -77.95
CA LEU A 21 -52.20 10.69 -77.42
C LEU A 21 -53.25 10.66 -76.30
N CYS A 22 -52.83 11.05 -75.10
CA CYS A 22 -53.68 11.65 -74.06
C CYS A 22 -52.88 12.82 -73.45
N PRO A 23 -53.52 13.93 -73.10
CA PRO A 23 -52.94 15.26 -73.18
C PRO A 23 -51.70 15.43 -72.32
N CYS A 24 -50.67 16.04 -72.91
CA CYS A 24 -49.47 16.50 -72.24
C CYS A 24 -49.85 17.38 -71.04
N GLY A 25 -49.72 16.86 -69.83
CA GLY A 25 -49.46 17.72 -68.67
C GLY A 25 -48.08 18.31 -68.89
N GLY A 26 -47.99 19.62 -69.08
CA GLY A 26 -46.70 20.30 -69.24
C GLY A 26 -45.76 19.98 -68.08
N ALA A 27 -44.48 19.76 -68.39
CA ALA A 27 -43.43 19.76 -67.38
C ALA A 27 -43.48 21.12 -66.65
N ARG A 28 -43.79 21.10 -65.35
CA ARG A 28 -43.81 22.32 -64.52
C ARG A 28 -42.36 22.75 -64.30
N GLY A 29 -42.05 24.02 -64.55
CA GLY A 29 -40.73 24.56 -64.29
C GLY A 29 -40.48 24.64 -62.79
N GLN A 30 -39.43 23.96 -62.30
CA GLN A 30 -38.92 24.18 -60.95
C GLN A 30 -37.95 25.36 -60.96
N THR A 31 -38.21 26.36 -60.13
CA THR A 31 -37.37 27.55 -59.97
C THR A 31 -36.73 27.55 -58.59
N THR A 32 -35.40 27.64 -58.54
CA THR A 32 -34.69 27.85 -57.27
C THR A 32 -34.74 29.31 -56.88
N ALA A 33 -35.24 29.61 -55.68
CA ALA A 33 -35.31 30.94 -55.09
C ALA A 33 -34.40 31.00 -53.86
N THR A 34 -33.43 31.91 -53.88
CA THR A 34 -32.45 32.10 -52.81
C THR A 34 -32.76 33.37 -52.03
N TRP A 35 -32.80 33.25 -50.70
CA TRP A 35 -32.94 34.39 -49.80
C TRP A 35 -31.72 35.30 -49.87
N THR A 36 -31.92 36.55 -50.25
CA THR A 36 -30.88 37.59 -50.24
C THR A 36 -31.02 38.54 -49.04
N GLY A 37 -32.25 38.72 -48.54
CA GLY A 37 -32.55 39.66 -47.46
C GLY A 37 -32.36 41.13 -47.84
N ALA A 38 -32.28 41.45 -49.14
CA ALA A 38 -31.89 42.78 -49.62
C ALA A 38 -32.89 43.90 -49.26
N ALA A 39 -34.16 43.57 -49.00
CA ALA A 39 -35.15 44.55 -48.52
C ALA A 39 -35.01 44.87 -47.02
N GLY A 40 -34.24 44.08 -46.26
CA GLY A 40 -33.86 44.37 -44.87
C GLY A 40 -34.98 44.26 -43.83
N ASN A 41 -36.19 43.85 -44.22
CA ASN A 41 -37.35 43.76 -43.31
C ASN A 41 -37.61 42.34 -42.75
N GLY A 42 -36.86 41.33 -43.21
CA GLY A 42 -36.98 39.95 -42.76
C GLY A 42 -38.28 39.23 -43.17
N SER A 43 -39.16 39.87 -43.96
CA SER A 43 -40.44 39.31 -44.41
C SER A 43 -40.27 38.34 -45.57
N TYR A 44 -40.80 37.12 -45.43
CA TYR A 44 -40.82 36.13 -46.52
C TYR A 44 -41.63 36.64 -47.72
N ASN A 45 -42.72 37.35 -47.45
CA ASN A 45 -43.67 37.85 -48.43
C ASN A 45 -43.25 39.16 -49.12
N ASP A 46 -42.01 39.60 -48.96
CA ASP A 46 -41.42 40.69 -49.74
C ASP A 46 -40.55 40.14 -50.88
N ALA A 47 -40.98 40.38 -52.12
CA ALA A 47 -40.26 39.99 -53.33
C ALA A 47 -38.83 40.54 -53.40
N GLY A 48 -38.55 41.68 -52.74
CA GLY A 48 -37.22 42.29 -52.66
C GLY A 48 -36.21 41.52 -51.81
N ASN A 49 -36.64 40.51 -51.04
CA ASN A 49 -35.74 39.62 -50.29
C ASN A 49 -35.29 38.39 -51.07
N TRP A 50 -35.73 38.21 -52.32
CA TRP A 50 -35.46 37.03 -53.15
C TRP A 50 -34.64 37.39 -54.39
N ASP A 51 -33.68 36.54 -54.75
CA ASP A 51 -32.82 36.70 -55.94
C ASP A 51 -33.61 36.75 -57.26
N ILE A 52 -34.72 36.02 -57.33
CA ILE A 52 -35.63 35.97 -58.47
C ILE A 52 -36.63 37.15 -58.51
N GLY A 53 -36.64 38.03 -57.50
CA GLY A 53 -37.49 39.21 -57.45
C GLY A 53 -39.00 38.92 -57.37
N VAL A 54 -39.38 37.72 -56.95
CA VAL A 54 -40.77 37.29 -56.68
C VAL A 54 -40.82 36.48 -55.39
N VAL A 55 -41.98 36.45 -54.72
CA VAL A 55 -42.20 35.65 -53.50
C VAL A 55 -42.32 34.17 -53.90
N PRO A 56 -41.45 33.27 -53.42
CA PRO A 56 -41.42 31.88 -53.88
C PRO A 56 -42.51 31.06 -53.17
N ILE A 57 -43.62 30.86 -53.87
CA ILE A 57 -44.78 30.10 -53.42
C ILE A 57 -45.37 29.35 -54.63
N ASN A 58 -45.57 28.04 -54.50
CA ASN A 58 -46.03 27.19 -55.60
C ASN A 58 -47.41 27.62 -56.09
N THR A 59 -47.54 28.01 -57.35
CA THR A 59 -48.83 28.34 -57.97
C THR A 59 -49.34 27.19 -58.84
N ALA A 60 -50.41 27.40 -59.62
CA ALA A 60 -50.85 26.43 -60.64
C ALA A 60 -49.81 26.20 -61.76
N GLY A 61 -48.88 27.15 -62.00
CA GLY A 61 -47.89 27.07 -63.09
C GLY A 61 -46.44 26.90 -62.67
N GLU A 62 -46.08 27.22 -61.42
CA GLU A 62 -44.69 27.33 -60.95
C GLU A 62 -44.49 26.57 -59.64
N ASP A 63 -43.34 25.88 -59.54
CA ASP A 63 -42.93 25.12 -58.38
C ASP A 63 -41.57 25.65 -57.90
N TYR A 64 -41.43 25.91 -56.59
CA TYR A 64 -40.26 26.60 -56.04
C TYR A 64 -39.40 25.69 -55.15
N ILE A 65 -38.08 25.75 -55.36
CA ILE A 65 -37.05 25.22 -54.43
C ILE A 65 -36.52 26.42 -53.64
N VAL A 66 -36.77 26.45 -52.34
CA VAL A 66 -36.42 27.58 -51.49
C VAL A 66 -35.11 27.34 -50.76
N VAL A 67 -34.17 28.26 -50.88
CA VAL A 67 -32.86 28.20 -50.21
C VAL A 67 -32.67 29.42 -49.32
N ILE A 68 -32.60 29.18 -48.01
CA ILE A 68 -32.30 30.21 -46.99
C ILE A 68 -30.87 29.97 -46.50
N GLY A 69 -29.98 30.93 -46.80
CA GLY A 69 -28.57 30.88 -46.40
C GLY A 69 -28.35 30.94 -44.87
N GLY A 70 -27.10 30.84 -44.42
CA GLY A 70 -26.77 30.85 -43.00
C GLY A 70 -26.82 32.26 -42.39
N GLY A 71 -27.10 32.35 -41.08
CA GLY A 71 -26.98 33.59 -40.32
C GLY A 71 -28.09 34.64 -40.52
N VAL A 72 -29.20 34.27 -41.18
CA VAL A 72 -30.34 35.17 -41.46
C VAL A 72 -31.57 34.82 -40.62
N ALA A 73 -32.44 35.79 -40.36
CA ALA A 73 -33.74 35.58 -39.72
C ALA A 73 -34.86 35.91 -40.71
N VAL A 74 -35.81 34.99 -40.88
CA VAL A 74 -36.91 35.08 -41.85
C VAL A 74 -38.24 34.89 -41.13
N GLN A 75 -39.14 35.85 -41.26
CA GLN A 75 -40.52 35.75 -40.79
C GLN A 75 -41.40 35.25 -41.93
N TYR A 76 -41.97 34.05 -41.80
CA TYR A 76 -42.94 33.53 -42.75
C TYR A 76 -44.32 34.14 -42.51
N ASP A 77 -44.70 35.10 -43.35
CA ASP A 77 -45.88 35.95 -43.19
C ASP A 77 -46.89 35.85 -44.37
N VAL A 78 -46.70 34.87 -45.26
CA VAL A 78 -47.57 34.59 -46.42
C VAL A 78 -49.01 34.29 -45.96
N PRO A 79 -50.05 34.98 -46.45
CA PRO A 79 -51.43 34.78 -46.01
C PRO A 79 -52.05 33.42 -46.37
N ASP A 80 -52.73 32.81 -45.40
CA ASP A 80 -53.56 31.62 -45.61
C ASP A 80 -54.95 32.05 -46.18
N GLY A 81 -55.38 31.59 -47.36
CA GLY A 81 -56.67 32.02 -47.96
C GLY A 81 -56.94 31.57 -49.41
N LEU A 82 -58.12 31.87 -49.97
CA LEU A 82 -58.74 31.18 -51.14
C LEU A 82 -57.95 31.15 -52.47
N GLU A 83 -56.95 31.99 -52.69
CA GLU A 83 -55.96 31.84 -53.79
C GLU A 83 -54.51 31.72 -53.26
N GLY A 84 -54.33 31.85 -51.94
CA GLY A 84 -53.08 31.88 -51.18
C GLY A 84 -52.48 30.50 -51.06
N TYR A 85 -51.75 30.12 -52.10
CA TYR A 85 -50.82 29.02 -52.05
C TYR A 85 -49.86 29.21 -50.86
N ASN A 86 -49.75 28.18 -50.04
CA ASN A 86 -48.93 28.20 -48.83
C ASN A 86 -47.87 27.09 -48.89
N ALA A 87 -47.57 26.64 -50.11
CA ALA A 87 -46.76 25.49 -50.39
C ALA A 87 -45.50 25.87 -51.17
N VAL A 88 -44.41 25.17 -50.87
CA VAL A 88 -43.17 25.18 -51.64
C VAL A 88 -42.84 23.73 -52.02
N THR A 89 -42.03 23.52 -53.05
CA THR A 89 -41.64 22.17 -53.46
C THR A 89 -40.59 21.62 -52.52
N GLN A 90 -39.48 22.35 -52.35
CA GLN A 90 -38.39 21.97 -51.44
C GLN A 90 -37.97 23.17 -50.58
N LEU A 91 -37.44 22.90 -49.40
CA LEU A 91 -36.88 23.90 -48.50
C LEU A 91 -35.49 23.47 -48.02
N SER A 92 -34.50 24.35 -48.15
CA SER A 92 -33.19 24.23 -47.53
C SER A 92 -32.97 25.40 -46.58
N LEU A 93 -32.90 25.12 -45.28
CA LEU A 93 -32.61 26.10 -44.23
C LEU A 93 -31.20 25.82 -43.69
N ALA A 94 -30.24 26.68 -44.03
CA ALA A 94 -28.85 26.47 -43.64
C ALA A 94 -28.60 26.69 -42.14
N ALA A 95 -27.46 26.20 -41.64
CA ALA A 95 -27.10 26.34 -40.24
C ALA A 95 -26.96 27.81 -39.81
N GLY A 96 -27.44 28.13 -38.61
CA GLY A 96 -27.39 29.47 -38.04
C GLY A 96 -28.43 30.47 -38.56
N SER A 97 -29.29 30.08 -39.52
CA SER A 97 -30.48 30.88 -39.85
C SER A 97 -31.71 30.45 -39.06
N THR A 98 -32.71 31.32 -38.99
CA THR A 98 -33.99 31.08 -38.32
C THR A 98 -35.14 31.37 -39.26
N ILE A 99 -36.14 30.50 -39.31
CA ILE A 99 -37.45 30.78 -39.90
C ILE A 99 -38.52 30.75 -38.80
N SER A 100 -39.34 31.80 -38.73
CA SER A 100 -40.36 31.99 -37.70
C SER A 100 -41.76 32.04 -38.32
N LEU A 101 -42.70 31.30 -37.74
CA LEU A 101 -44.10 31.22 -38.15
C LEU A 101 -45.03 31.72 -37.04
N GLN A 102 -45.96 32.60 -37.40
CA GLN A 102 -47.01 33.09 -36.50
C GLN A 102 -48.32 33.25 -37.28
N GLY A 103 -49.30 32.40 -36.96
CA GLY A 103 -50.62 32.38 -37.57
C GLY A 103 -50.64 32.01 -39.05
N ARG A 104 -49.54 31.38 -39.56
CA ARG A 104 -49.34 31.00 -40.96
C ARG A 104 -49.00 29.53 -41.11
N ASN A 105 -49.33 28.94 -42.26
CA ASN A 105 -49.06 27.53 -42.55
C ASN A 105 -48.11 27.35 -43.74
N LEU A 106 -46.93 26.76 -43.56
CA LEU A 106 -45.99 26.41 -44.62
C LEU A 106 -46.02 24.91 -44.92
N VAL A 107 -46.33 24.53 -46.16
CA VAL A 107 -46.34 23.15 -46.64
C VAL A 107 -45.19 22.90 -47.60
N ILE A 108 -44.31 21.95 -47.30
CA ILE A 108 -43.26 21.48 -48.20
C ILE A 108 -43.75 20.19 -48.85
N ARG A 109 -43.94 20.22 -50.18
CA ARG A 109 -44.55 19.10 -50.93
C ARG A 109 -43.58 17.93 -51.19
N ASP A 110 -42.30 18.22 -51.25
CA ASP A 110 -41.22 17.23 -51.37
C ASP A 110 -40.29 17.37 -50.13
N SER A 111 -38.97 17.44 -50.30
CA SER A 111 -38.01 17.37 -49.20
C SER A 111 -37.76 18.72 -48.51
N ALA A 112 -37.62 18.68 -47.18
CA ALA A 112 -37.09 19.76 -46.38
C ALA A 112 -35.74 19.35 -45.75
N GLY A 113 -34.69 20.13 -45.98
CA GLY A 113 -33.42 20.03 -45.27
C GLY A 113 -33.30 21.16 -44.25
N ILE A 114 -33.43 20.82 -42.96
CA ILE A 114 -33.43 21.78 -41.86
C ILE A 114 -32.11 21.67 -41.08
N ALA A 115 -31.19 22.61 -41.30
CA ALA A 115 -29.95 22.75 -40.52
C ALA A 115 -29.95 23.97 -39.57
N GLY A 116 -30.87 24.90 -39.78
CA GLY A 116 -31.10 26.07 -38.93
C GLY A 116 -32.20 25.88 -37.87
N LYS A 117 -32.72 26.98 -37.36
CA LYS A 117 -33.78 27.02 -36.35
C LYS A 117 -35.16 27.24 -36.99
N VAL A 118 -36.16 26.46 -36.59
CA VAL A 118 -37.57 26.71 -36.91
C VAL A 118 -38.30 27.11 -35.63
N VAL A 119 -38.98 28.26 -35.64
CA VAL A 119 -39.80 28.76 -34.54
C VAL A 119 -41.26 28.82 -34.98
N ALA A 120 -42.18 28.26 -34.19
CA ALA A 120 -43.63 28.40 -34.43
C ALA A 120 -44.34 28.82 -33.13
N THR A 121 -45.06 29.95 -33.17
CA THR A 121 -45.90 30.41 -32.03
C THR A 121 -47.39 30.21 -32.26
N SER A 122 -47.80 30.15 -33.53
CA SER A 122 -49.10 29.66 -34.01
C SER A 122 -48.97 29.33 -35.51
N GLY A 123 -49.83 28.45 -36.04
CA GLY A 123 -49.74 27.96 -37.42
C GLY A 123 -48.88 26.69 -37.56
N SER A 124 -48.40 26.37 -38.75
CA SER A 124 -47.67 25.10 -38.94
C SER A 124 -46.58 25.09 -40.01
N LEU A 125 -45.58 24.24 -39.83
CA LEU A 125 -44.66 23.81 -40.87
C LEU A 125 -44.83 22.30 -41.07
N THR A 126 -45.15 21.87 -42.29
CA THR A 126 -45.31 20.44 -42.62
C THR A 126 -44.44 20.04 -43.81
N ALA A 127 -43.54 19.07 -43.61
CA ALA A 127 -42.78 18.41 -44.67
C ALA A 127 -42.99 16.89 -44.59
N ALA A 128 -43.92 16.36 -45.39
CA ALA A 128 -44.36 14.97 -45.30
C ALA A 128 -43.54 14.00 -46.19
N HIS A 129 -42.57 14.49 -46.96
CA HIS A 129 -41.77 13.60 -47.80
C HIS A 129 -40.69 12.85 -47.00
N PRO A 130 -40.47 11.54 -47.21
CA PRO A 130 -39.49 10.74 -46.47
C PRO A 130 -38.03 11.18 -46.61
N SER A 131 -37.71 11.93 -47.67
CA SER A 131 -36.37 12.51 -47.88
C SER A 131 -36.14 13.80 -47.09
N SER A 132 -37.08 14.22 -46.25
CA SER A 132 -36.85 15.34 -45.33
C SER A 132 -35.80 14.96 -44.30
N THR A 133 -35.05 15.94 -43.79
CA THR A 133 -33.94 15.71 -42.85
C THR A 133 -33.82 16.86 -41.85
N LEU A 134 -33.41 16.52 -40.63
CA LEU A 134 -32.71 17.44 -39.74
C LEU A 134 -31.22 17.34 -40.10
N SER A 135 -30.76 18.24 -40.96
CA SER A 135 -29.43 18.18 -41.57
C SER A 135 -28.38 18.96 -40.76
N GLY A 136 -27.11 18.58 -40.87
CA GLY A 136 -26.03 19.23 -40.14
C GLY A 136 -26.06 18.96 -38.62
N SER A 137 -25.38 19.83 -37.86
CA SER A 137 -25.15 19.68 -36.41
C SER A 137 -25.88 20.71 -35.52
N ARG A 138 -26.62 21.66 -36.14
CA ARG A 138 -27.14 22.90 -35.50
C ARG A 138 -28.67 23.06 -35.60
N ALA A 139 -29.37 22.06 -36.12
CA ALA A 139 -30.83 22.13 -36.28
C ALA A 139 -31.52 22.28 -34.92
N VAL A 140 -32.53 23.17 -34.83
CA VAL A 140 -33.33 23.40 -33.62
C VAL A 140 -34.78 23.59 -34.01
N LEU A 141 -35.69 22.93 -33.29
CA LEU A 141 -37.14 23.09 -33.47
C LEU A 141 -37.77 23.63 -32.19
N ASP A 142 -38.55 24.70 -32.32
CA ASP A 142 -39.01 25.48 -31.18
C ASP A 142 -40.48 25.88 -31.38
N VAL A 143 -41.38 25.38 -30.52
CA VAL A 143 -42.83 25.57 -30.64
C VAL A 143 -43.40 26.08 -29.33
N HIS A 144 -43.86 27.33 -29.30
CA HIS A 144 -44.38 27.98 -28.09
C HIS A 144 -45.73 28.61 -28.34
N THR A 145 -46.78 27.98 -27.85
CA THR A 145 -48.15 28.49 -27.96
C THR A 145 -48.50 29.36 -26.75
N SER A 146 -49.46 30.26 -26.93
CA SER A 146 -50.03 31.00 -25.81
C SER A 146 -50.99 30.11 -25.00
N ALA A 147 -51.50 30.60 -23.86
CA ALA A 147 -52.53 29.88 -23.11
C ALA A 147 -53.89 29.79 -23.85
N ASN A 148 -54.05 30.49 -24.97
CA ASN A 148 -55.26 30.45 -25.78
C ASN A 148 -55.29 29.18 -26.67
N PRO A 149 -56.27 28.27 -26.52
CA PRO A 149 -56.37 27.04 -27.31
C PRO A 149 -56.51 27.27 -28.82
N ALA A 150 -56.85 28.49 -29.26
CA ALA A 150 -56.90 28.84 -30.68
C ALA A 150 -55.51 29.06 -31.30
N ASP A 151 -54.46 29.24 -30.49
CA ASP A 151 -53.09 29.51 -30.93
C ASP A 151 -52.27 28.22 -31.11
N ALA A 152 -52.84 27.21 -31.78
CA ALA A 152 -52.14 25.94 -32.02
C ALA A 152 -50.92 26.15 -32.95
N ALA A 153 -49.81 25.49 -32.62
CA ALA A 153 -48.56 25.55 -33.39
C ALA A 153 -48.00 24.14 -33.62
N ARG A 154 -47.61 23.82 -34.86
CA ARG A 154 -47.11 22.48 -35.20
C ARG A 154 -45.93 22.51 -36.15
N ILE A 155 -44.86 21.78 -35.83
CA ILE A 155 -43.79 21.44 -36.76
C ILE A 155 -43.83 19.92 -36.99
N ALA A 156 -44.10 19.50 -38.22
CA ALA A 156 -44.12 18.09 -38.57
C ALA A 156 -43.19 17.79 -39.75
N LEU A 157 -42.22 16.92 -39.52
CA LEU A 157 -41.23 16.53 -40.51
C LEU A 157 -41.17 15.01 -40.57
N ASN A 158 -41.31 14.45 -41.76
CA ASN A 158 -40.96 13.05 -42.01
C ASN A 158 -39.44 12.88 -42.16
N ALA A 159 -38.70 13.46 -41.21
CA ALA A 159 -37.27 13.34 -41.11
C ALA A 159 -36.90 11.91 -40.72
N SER A 160 -36.05 11.26 -41.51
CA SER A 160 -35.61 9.89 -41.27
C SER A 160 -34.13 9.81 -40.89
N GLY A 161 -33.74 8.71 -40.23
CA GLY A 161 -32.35 8.45 -39.87
C GLY A 161 -31.91 9.10 -38.55
N THR A 162 -30.64 9.51 -38.49
CA THR A 162 -30.01 10.05 -37.29
C THR A 162 -29.94 11.57 -37.35
N TRP A 163 -30.47 12.22 -36.31
CA TRP A 163 -30.24 13.64 -36.08
C TRP A 163 -29.00 13.85 -35.22
N LEU A 164 -28.04 14.60 -35.75
CA LEU A 164 -26.82 15.00 -35.06
C LEU A 164 -27.01 16.39 -34.44
N ALA A 165 -27.06 16.47 -33.12
CA ALA A 165 -27.11 17.73 -32.38
C ALA A 165 -25.78 17.94 -31.64
N THR A 166 -24.68 17.97 -32.38
CA THR A 166 -23.30 17.88 -31.84
C THR A 166 -22.54 19.19 -31.82
N ASP A 167 -23.09 20.27 -32.38
CA ASP A 167 -22.38 21.55 -32.46
C ASP A 167 -22.21 22.21 -31.09
N ALA A 168 -21.07 22.88 -30.88
CA ALA A 168 -20.78 23.62 -29.65
C ALA A 168 -21.73 24.80 -29.42
N SER A 169 -22.31 25.38 -30.48
CA SER A 169 -23.32 26.45 -30.35
C SER A 169 -24.63 25.98 -29.73
N LEU A 170 -24.86 24.67 -29.65
CA LEU A 170 -26.01 24.07 -28.97
C LEU A 170 -25.72 23.70 -27.51
N ASN A 171 -24.54 24.03 -27.00
CA ASN A 171 -24.19 23.78 -25.60
C ASN A 171 -25.17 24.54 -24.69
N ASN A 172 -25.82 23.83 -23.77
CA ASN A 172 -26.82 24.38 -22.84
C ASN A 172 -28.10 24.90 -23.53
N ALA A 173 -28.39 24.44 -24.75
CA ALA A 173 -29.59 24.82 -25.51
C ALA A 173 -30.66 23.72 -25.50
N SER A 174 -31.93 24.14 -25.63
CA SER A 174 -33.01 23.24 -26.03
C SER A 174 -32.96 23.01 -27.55
N ILE A 175 -32.75 21.77 -27.95
CA ILE A 175 -32.67 21.35 -29.35
C ILE A 175 -34.06 21.03 -29.91
N LEU A 176 -34.96 20.52 -29.06
CA LEU A 176 -36.41 20.49 -29.26
C LEU A 176 -37.06 21.16 -28.07
N SER A 177 -37.94 22.14 -28.30
CA SER A 177 -38.68 22.79 -27.23
C SER A 177 -40.13 22.94 -27.63
N VAL A 178 -41.04 22.46 -26.78
CA VAL A 178 -42.49 22.60 -26.95
C VAL A 178 -43.10 23.09 -25.64
N HIS A 179 -43.90 24.15 -25.72
CA HIS A 179 -44.63 24.68 -24.57
C HIS A 179 -46.05 25.14 -24.94
N GLY A 180 -47.00 24.78 -24.09
CA GLY A 180 -48.40 25.21 -24.16
C GLY A 180 -49.32 24.21 -24.87
N PRO A 181 -50.64 24.34 -24.66
CA PRO A 181 -51.63 23.41 -25.21
C PRO A 181 -51.72 23.52 -26.73
N GLY A 182 -51.72 22.38 -27.44
CA GLY A 182 -51.79 22.35 -28.91
C GLY A 182 -50.47 22.68 -29.61
N ALA A 183 -49.38 22.84 -28.85
CA ALA A 183 -48.01 22.90 -29.37
C ALA A 183 -47.51 21.48 -29.68
N ALA A 184 -47.00 21.25 -30.90
CA ALA A 184 -46.49 19.93 -31.29
C ALA A 184 -45.24 19.98 -32.17
N ILE A 185 -44.28 19.10 -31.87
CA ILE A 185 -43.20 18.70 -32.79
C ILE A 185 -43.39 17.22 -33.11
N GLU A 186 -43.52 16.87 -34.40
CA GLU A 186 -43.72 15.49 -34.86
C GLU A 186 -42.56 15.04 -35.75
N LEU A 187 -41.81 14.04 -35.27
CA LEU A 187 -40.67 13.42 -35.96
C LEU A 187 -40.77 11.88 -35.93
N PRO A 188 -41.90 11.28 -36.37
CA PRO A 188 -42.20 9.86 -36.14
C PRO A 188 -41.28 8.88 -36.88
N TYR A 189 -40.52 9.34 -37.87
CA TYR A 189 -39.60 8.53 -38.67
C TYR A 189 -38.13 8.67 -38.27
N LEU A 190 -37.82 9.54 -37.30
CA LEU A 190 -36.47 9.69 -36.80
C LEU A 190 -36.09 8.44 -36.00
N THR A 191 -34.96 7.83 -36.31
CA THR A 191 -34.54 6.58 -35.66
C THR A 191 -33.52 6.79 -34.55
N ALA A 192 -32.77 7.90 -34.59
CA ALA A 192 -31.81 8.23 -33.56
C ALA A 192 -31.65 9.74 -33.32
N VAL A 193 -31.45 10.12 -32.07
CA VAL A 193 -30.99 11.47 -31.67
C VAL A 193 -29.62 11.32 -31.02
N SER A 194 -28.62 12.02 -31.55
CA SER A 194 -27.24 11.93 -31.06
C SER A 194 -26.67 13.29 -30.75
N SER A 195 -26.39 13.53 -29.47
CA SER A 195 -25.54 14.61 -29.00
C SER A 195 -24.13 14.12 -28.63
N TYR A 196 -23.69 13.00 -29.19
CA TYR A 196 -22.41 12.32 -28.91
C TYR A 196 -21.21 13.13 -29.45
N ALA A 197 -20.91 14.23 -28.77
CA ALA A 197 -19.72 15.04 -28.94
C ALA A 197 -19.32 15.55 -27.56
N ASP A 198 -18.04 15.44 -27.20
CA ASP A 198 -17.54 15.94 -25.93
C ASP A 198 -16.82 17.27 -26.16
N HIS A 199 -17.22 18.29 -25.41
CA HIS A 199 -16.58 19.60 -25.40
C HIS A 199 -16.02 19.87 -24.00
N TRP A 200 -14.95 20.66 -23.91
CA TRP A 200 -14.36 21.03 -22.63
C TRP A 200 -15.40 21.69 -21.69
N GLY A 201 -15.60 21.12 -20.50
CA GLY A 201 -16.61 21.57 -19.54
C GLY A 201 -17.87 20.70 -19.51
N THR A 202 -18.93 21.18 -18.86
CA THR A 202 -20.19 20.43 -18.73
C THR A 202 -21.28 21.10 -19.54
N HIS A 203 -21.86 20.38 -20.50
CA HIS A 203 -22.86 20.93 -21.40
C HIS A 203 -24.10 20.06 -21.47
N THR A 204 -25.27 20.68 -21.51
CA THR A 204 -26.55 19.97 -21.55
C THR A 204 -27.32 20.36 -22.80
N ARG A 205 -27.72 19.40 -23.62
CA ARG A 205 -28.69 19.63 -24.71
C ARG A 205 -30.04 19.11 -24.26
N THR A 206 -31.09 19.87 -24.49
CA THR A 206 -32.40 19.58 -23.90
C THR A 206 -33.47 19.29 -24.96
N ILE A 207 -34.21 18.21 -24.76
CA ILE A 207 -35.50 17.95 -25.41
C ILE A 207 -36.55 18.26 -24.35
N SER A 208 -37.41 19.26 -24.57
CA SER A 208 -38.33 19.76 -23.55
C SER A 208 -39.77 19.82 -24.06
N ALA A 209 -40.69 19.13 -23.40
CA ALA A 209 -42.13 19.25 -23.58
C ALA A 209 -42.77 19.69 -22.27
N THR A 210 -43.46 20.84 -22.28
CA THR A 210 -44.05 21.46 -21.08
C THR A 210 -45.43 22.06 -21.36
N GLY A 211 -46.23 22.31 -20.32
CA GLY A 211 -47.51 23.01 -20.42
C GLY A 211 -48.54 22.35 -21.35
N GLY A 212 -48.56 21.01 -21.43
CA GLY A 212 -49.44 20.26 -22.35
C GLY A 212 -48.90 20.08 -23.77
N GLY A 213 -47.67 20.51 -24.05
CA GLY A 213 -47.02 20.36 -25.35
C GLY A 213 -46.61 18.91 -25.67
N VAL A 214 -46.55 18.56 -26.95
CA VAL A 214 -46.25 17.19 -27.42
C VAL A 214 -45.00 17.17 -28.30
N ILE A 215 -44.06 16.30 -27.98
CA ILE A 215 -42.96 15.92 -28.88
C ILE A 215 -43.14 14.44 -29.23
N ASP A 216 -43.37 14.14 -30.50
CA ASP A 216 -43.46 12.77 -31.01
C ASP A 216 -42.12 12.30 -31.59
N LEU A 217 -41.46 11.41 -30.84
CA LEU A 217 -40.24 10.69 -31.24
C LEU A 217 -40.52 9.18 -31.30
N SER A 218 -41.75 8.78 -31.66
CA SER A 218 -42.19 7.37 -31.63
C SER A 218 -41.32 6.41 -32.43
N GLY A 219 -40.56 6.88 -33.43
CA GLY A 219 -39.65 6.07 -34.22
C GLY A 219 -38.23 5.95 -33.65
N VAL A 220 -37.89 6.73 -32.62
CA VAL A 220 -36.52 6.79 -32.10
C VAL A 220 -36.23 5.51 -31.31
N THR A 221 -35.27 4.74 -31.79
CA THR A 221 -34.78 3.51 -31.15
C THR A 221 -33.48 3.73 -30.39
N LEU A 222 -32.77 4.84 -30.65
CA LEU A 222 -31.47 5.16 -30.04
C LEU A 222 -31.38 6.63 -29.60
N LEU A 223 -31.03 6.85 -28.33
CA LEU A 223 -30.55 8.15 -27.85
C LEU A 223 -29.07 8.07 -27.52
N ARG A 224 -28.29 9.07 -27.91
CA ARG A 224 -26.89 9.20 -27.46
C ARG A 224 -26.62 10.54 -26.79
N GLY A 225 -26.23 10.49 -25.52
CA GLY A 225 -25.61 11.59 -24.78
C GLY A 225 -24.13 11.78 -25.14
N GLY A 226 -23.43 12.68 -24.44
CA GLY A 226 -21.97 12.75 -24.54
C GLY A 226 -21.32 11.54 -23.87
N SER A 227 -20.05 11.28 -24.18
CA SER A 227 -19.32 10.10 -23.69
C SER A 227 -18.56 10.36 -22.39
N GLY A 228 -18.41 11.63 -22.02
CA GLY A 228 -17.68 12.05 -20.81
C GLY A 228 -16.18 11.86 -20.92
N THR A 229 -15.65 11.74 -22.14
CA THR A 229 -14.22 11.65 -22.41
C THR A 229 -13.64 13.04 -22.65
N SER A 230 -12.31 13.18 -22.66
CA SER A 230 -11.61 14.42 -23.06
C SER A 230 -11.83 15.66 -22.15
N GLY A 231 -12.07 15.46 -20.85
CA GLY A 231 -12.17 16.56 -19.87
C GLY A 231 -13.51 17.31 -19.87
N GLY A 232 -14.53 16.78 -20.56
CA GLY A 232 -15.88 17.33 -20.62
C GLY A 232 -16.95 16.30 -20.24
N LEU A 233 -18.11 16.79 -19.80
CA LEU A 233 -19.33 16.02 -19.53
C LEU A 233 -20.48 16.62 -20.33
N ASP A 234 -20.61 16.20 -21.59
CA ASP A 234 -21.76 16.54 -22.42
C ASP A 234 -22.89 15.54 -22.14
N ARG A 235 -24.13 16.03 -22.01
CA ARG A 235 -25.31 15.22 -21.68
C ARG A 235 -26.54 15.63 -22.46
N LEU A 236 -27.43 14.67 -22.69
CA LEU A 236 -28.78 14.89 -23.20
C LEU A 236 -29.77 14.86 -22.05
N ARG A 237 -30.62 15.89 -21.94
CA ARG A 237 -31.70 15.94 -20.95
C ARG A 237 -33.05 15.89 -21.67
N VAL A 238 -33.93 15.01 -21.23
CA VAL A 238 -35.31 14.90 -21.72
C VAL A 238 -36.24 15.34 -20.60
N ILE A 239 -37.01 16.40 -20.84
CA ILE A 239 -37.93 17.00 -19.87
C ILE A 239 -39.35 16.82 -20.37
N ALA A 240 -40.20 16.20 -19.55
CA ALA A 240 -41.64 16.06 -19.76
C ALA A 240 -42.37 16.47 -18.47
N GLN A 241 -42.75 17.74 -18.37
CA GLN A 241 -43.32 18.33 -17.14
C GLN A 241 -44.61 19.08 -17.42
N THR A 242 -45.37 19.42 -16.39
CA THR A 242 -46.59 20.26 -16.46
C THR A 242 -47.57 19.79 -17.54
N GLY A 243 -47.75 18.47 -17.64
CA GLY A 243 -48.63 17.82 -18.62
C GLY A 243 -48.06 17.68 -20.04
N GLY A 244 -46.82 18.12 -20.29
CA GLY A 244 -46.13 17.88 -21.55
C GLY A 244 -45.71 16.42 -21.73
N THR A 245 -45.60 15.96 -22.98
CA THR A 245 -45.29 14.56 -23.32
C THR A 245 -44.18 14.46 -24.36
N VAL A 246 -43.23 13.56 -24.12
CA VAL A 246 -42.23 13.12 -25.12
C VAL A 246 -42.45 11.63 -25.40
N ASN A 247 -42.88 11.28 -26.61
CA ASN A 247 -43.14 9.90 -26.99
C ASN A 247 -41.85 9.19 -27.40
N LEU A 248 -41.37 8.26 -26.59
CA LEU A 248 -40.19 7.42 -26.84
C LEU A 248 -40.54 5.92 -26.77
N SER A 249 -41.75 5.56 -27.20
CA SER A 249 -42.28 4.19 -27.10
C SER A 249 -41.43 3.13 -27.80
N ALA A 250 -40.67 3.48 -28.85
CA ALA A 250 -39.76 2.58 -29.56
C ALA A 250 -38.30 2.64 -29.07
N LEU A 251 -37.98 3.41 -28.03
CA LEU A 251 -36.60 3.56 -27.55
C LEU A 251 -36.07 2.23 -27.02
N GLN A 252 -35.00 1.72 -27.63
CA GLN A 252 -34.40 0.42 -27.32
C GLN A 252 -33.02 0.53 -26.65
N GLN A 253 -32.26 1.57 -27.00
CA GLN A 253 -30.89 1.76 -26.54
C GLN A 253 -30.60 3.21 -26.17
N ILE A 254 -29.85 3.39 -25.09
CA ILE A 254 -29.28 4.68 -24.70
C ILE A 254 -27.76 4.51 -24.54
N ASP A 255 -26.97 5.37 -25.19
CA ASP A 255 -25.52 5.44 -25.02
C ASP A 255 -25.11 6.80 -24.42
N GLY A 256 -24.15 6.80 -23.49
CA GLY A 256 -23.63 8.03 -22.90
C GLY A 256 -24.60 8.75 -21.95
N TYR A 257 -24.22 9.93 -21.46
CA TYR A 257 -24.94 10.58 -20.36
C TYR A 257 -26.33 11.11 -20.78
N VAL A 258 -27.38 10.47 -20.28
CA VAL A 258 -28.78 10.90 -20.49
C VAL A 258 -29.50 11.06 -19.16
N THR A 259 -30.34 12.10 -19.05
CA THR A 259 -31.19 12.31 -17.87
C THR A 259 -32.63 12.54 -18.28
N PHE A 260 -33.54 11.77 -17.70
CA PHE A 260 -34.98 11.98 -17.85
C PHE A 260 -35.51 12.72 -16.63
N THR A 261 -36.30 13.77 -16.86
CA THR A 261 -36.96 14.55 -15.82
C THR A 261 -38.45 14.64 -16.12
N THR A 262 -39.27 14.24 -15.17
CA THR A 262 -40.73 14.30 -15.33
C THR A 262 -41.43 14.56 -14.01
N ASP A 263 -42.65 15.09 -14.07
CA ASP A 263 -43.58 15.18 -12.93
C ASP A 263 -44.77 14.21 -13.08
N ALA A 264 -44.70 13.29 -14.05
CA ALA A 264 -45.72 12.27 -14.25
C ALA A 264 -45.73 11.25 -13.10
N ALA A 265 -46.92 10.85 -12.67
CA ALA A 265 -47.10 9.78 -11.68
C ALA A 265 -46.59 8.42 -12.18
N THR A 266 -46.49 8.24 -13.49
CA THR A 266 -45.92 7.03 -14.10
C THR A 266 -45.05 7.43 -15.30
N PHE A 267 -43.81 6.97 -15.29
CA PHE A 267 -42.87 7.10 -16.40
C PHE A 267 -42.47 5.70 -16.89
N SER A 268 -42.55 5.47 -18.20
CA SER A 268 -42.21 4.19 -18.78
C SER A 268 -41.48 4.34 -20.11
N LEU A 269 -40.48 3.48 -20.30
CA LEU A 269 -39.81 3.25 -21.57
C LEU A 269 -40.00 1.77 -21.92
N PRO A 270 -41.13 1.40 -22.56
CA PRO A 270 -41.58 0.03 -22.64
C PRO A 270 -40.70 -0.88 -23.51
N SER A 271 -39.86 -0.31 -24.37
CA SER A 271 -38.99 -1.04 -25.30
C SER A 271 -37.51 -0.97 -24.94
N LEU A 272 -37.13 -0.27 -23.86
CA LEU A 272 -35.73 -0.01 -23.53
C LEU A 272 -35.05 -1.30 -23.06
N MET A 273 -34.01 -1.74 -23.76
CA MET A 273 -33.26 -2.97 -23.45
C MET A 273 -31.88 -2.70 -22.85
N HIS A 274 -31.19 -1.67 -23.33
CA HIS A 274 -29.82 -1.35 -22.91
C HIS A 274 -29.66 0.14 -22.61
N ALA A 275 -29.03 0.45 -21.47
CA ALA A 275 -28.78 1.82 -21.04
C ALA A 275 -27.32 2.03 -20.61
N GLY A 276 -26.67 3.06 -21.14
CA GLY A 276 -25.39 3.57 -20.66
C GLY A 276 -25.59 4.91 -19.95
N SER A 277 -25.07 5.06 -18.73
CA SER A 277 -25.01 6.34 -18.00
C SER A 277 -26.34 7.12 -17.91
N VAL A 278 -27.43 6.44 -17.55
CA VAL A 278 -28.79 7.04 -17.48
C VAL A 278 -29.20 7.36 -16.04
N ASN A 279 -29.78 8.54 -15.84
CA ASN A 279 -30.42 8.94 -14.59
C ASN A 279 -31.91 9.29 -14.79
N TYR A 280 -32.72 9.02 -13.76
CA TYR A 280 -34.15 9.29 -13.73
C TYR A 280 -34.47 10.23 -12.57
N GLU A 281 -34.95 11.44 -12.87
CA GLU A 281 -35.42 12.42 -11.90
C GLU A 281 -36.96 12.37 -11.85
N LEU A 282 -37.48 11.71 -10.83
CA LEU A 282 -38.90 11.40 -10.65
C LEU A 282 -39.48 12.15 -9.43
N PRO A 283 -40.78 12.48 -9.43
CA PRO A 283 -41.42 13.05 -8.25
C PRO A 283 -41.67 11.96 -7.19
N ASP A 284 -42.00 12.37 -5.97
CA ASP A 284 -42.49 11.45 -4.94
C ASP A 284 -43.77 10.73 -5.39
N ASN A 285 -43.99 9.52 -4.88
CA ASN A 285 -45.16 8.67 -5.15
C ASN A 285 -45.33 8.33 -6.65
N SER A 286 -44.22 8.17 -7.37
CA SER A 286 -44.23 7.85 -8.79
C SER A 286 -43.92 6.37 -9.08
N ALA A 287 -44.12 5.96 -10.33
CA ALA A 287 -43.72 4.64 -10.81
C ALA A 287 -42.80 4.77 -12.03
N LEU A 288 -41.63 4.15 -11.97
CA LEU A 288 -40.74 3.92 -13.11
C LEU A 288 -40.91 2.49 -13.61
N SER A 289 -41.32 2.31 -14.86
CA SER A 289 -41.51 0.98 -15.46
C SER A 289 -40.64 0.80 -16.70
N LEU A 290 -39.66 -0.09 -16.60
CA LEU A 290 -38.72 -0.45 -17.67
C LEU A 290 -38.79 -1.98 -17.88
N PRO A 291 -39.90 -2.50 -18.45
CA PRO A 291 -40.20 -3.93 -18.45
C PRO A 291 -39.23 -4.78 -19.30
N GLU A 292 -38.54 -4.17 -20.26
CA GLU A 292 -37.62 -4.84 -21.18
C GLU A 292 -36.14 -4.55 -20.89
N LEU A 293 -35.81 -3.78 -19.85
CA LEU A 293 -34.42 -3.42 -19.57
C LEU A 293 -33.65 -4.65 -19.10
N ILE A 294 -32.60 -5.02 -19.84
CA ILE A 294 -31.74 -6.18 -19.56
C ILE A 294 -30.45 -5.74 -18.87
N SER A 295 -29.88 -4.61 -19.29
CA SER A 295 -28.60 -4.15 -18.76
C SER A 295 -28.52 -2.63 -18.66
N GLN A 296 -27.95 -2.15 -17.57
CA GLN A 296 -27.51 -0.76 -17.43
C GLN A 296 -26.07 -0.68 -16.93
N ASN A 297 -25.24 0.16 -17.58
CA ASN A 297 -23.86 0.42 -17.17
C ASN A 297 -23.65 1.92 -16.96
N GLY A 298 -23.40 2.35 -15.72
CA GLY A 298 -23.35 3.77 -15.35
C GLY A 298 -24.72 4.38 -15.03
N GLY A 299 -24.70 5.57 -14.43
CA GLY A 299 -25.91 6.26 -13.98
C GLY A 299 -26.52 5.57 -12.75
N GLY A 300 -27.83 5.58 -12.62
CA GLY A 300 -28.48 4.87 -11.52
C GLY A 300 -29.94 5.21 -11.28
N PHE A 301 -30.44 4.70 -10.16
CA PHE A 301 -31.80 4.85 -9.69
C PHE A 301 -31.79 5.58 -8.34
N ALA A 302 -32.27 6.82 -8.34
CA ALA A 302 -32.59 7.57 -7.12
C ALA A 302 -34.08 7.37 -6.83
N VAL A 303 -34.41 6.52 -5.85
CA VAL A 303 -35.77 6.18 -5.46
C VAL A 303 -36.26 7.22 -4.45
N THR A 304 -37.24 8.01 -4.85
CA THR A 304 -37.87 9.04 -4.03
C THR A 304 -38.99 8.48 -3.14
N ALA A 305 -39.53 9.29 -2.23
CA ALA A 305 -40.51 8.81 -1.24
C ALA A 305 -41.79 8.32 -1.94
N GLY A 306 -42.27 7.13 -1.59
CA GLY A 306 -43.41 6.45 -2.20
C GLY A 306 -43.16 5.90 -3.62
N THR A 307 -41.96 6.06 -4.18
CA THR A 307 -41.69 5.68 -5.58
C THR A 307 -41.39 4.19 -5.72
N THR A 308 -41.89 3.59 -6.80
CA THR A 308 -41.60 2.20 -7.19
C THR A 308 -40.85 2.16 -8.52
N VAL A 309 -39.69 1.50 -8.53
CA VAL A 309 -38.93 1.18 -9.74
C VAL A 309 -39.14 -0.30 -10.09
N ALA A 310 -39.70 -0.57 -11.26
CA ALA A 310 -39.96 -1.91 -11.78
C ALA A 310 -39.09 -2.19 -13.02
N VAL A 311 -38.10 -3.06 -12.84
CA VAL A 311 -37.11 -3.48 -13.84
C VAL A 311 -37.02 -5.02 -13.89
N PRO A 312 -38.13 -5.72 -14.20
CA PRO A 312 -38.27 -7.17 -13.98
C PRO A 312 -37.30 -8.06 -14.77
N LYS A 313 -36.72 -7.56 -15.87
CA LYS A 313 -35.78 -8.28 -16.73
C LYS A 313 -34.32 -7.82 -16.57
N LEU A 314 -34.04 -6.91 -15.65
CA LEU A 314 -32.69 -6.36 -15.47
C LEU A 314 -31.77 -7.43 -14.89
N GLU A 315 -30.81 -7.90 -15.69
CA GLU A 315 -29.83 -8.91 -15.30
C GLU A 315 -28.53 -8.28 -14.78
N LYS A 316 -28.17 -7.10 -15.32
CA LYS A 316 -26.91 -6.41 -15.05
C LYS A 316 -27.08 -4.93 -14.74
N LEU A 317 -26.57 -4.49 -13.60
CA LEU A 317 -26.52 -3.09 -13.19
C LEU A 317 -25.12 -2.78 -12.70
N ASN A 318 -24.25 -2.30 -13.60
CA ASN A 318 -22.81 -2.20 -13.35
C ASN A 318 -22.37 -0.74 -13.30
N ASN A 319 -21.36 -0.43 -12.49
CA ASN A 319 -20.83 0.93 -12.32
C ASN A 319 -21.93 2.00 -12.05
N ALA A 320 -23.02 1.60 -11.41
CA ALA A 320 -24.22 2.40 -11.22
C ALA A 320 -24.53 2.59 -9.73
N TYR A 321 -25.60 3.31 -9.41
CA TYR A 321 -26.07 3.42 -8.02
C TYR A 321 -27.56 3.08 -7.87
N VAL A 322 -27.91 2.55 -6.71
CA VAL A 322 -29.28 2.49 -6.20
C VAL A 322 -29.29 3.20 -4.86
N SER A 323 -29.99 4.33 -4.79
CA SER A 323 -30.10 5.15 -3.59
C SER A 323 -31.54 5.52 -3.33
N PHE A 324 -31.83 5.85 -2.07
CA PHE A 324 -33.16 6.24 -1.63
C PHE A 324 -33.10 7.59 -0.93
N THR A 325 -34.05 8.48 -1.23
CA THR A 325 -34.24 9.74 -0.49
C THR A 325 -35.44 9.70 0.45
N GLY A 326 -36.20 8.59 0.43
CA GLY A 326 -37.28 8.26 1.35
C GLY A 326 -37.77 6.82 1.13
N ALA A 327 -38.77 6.40 1.90
CA ALA A 327 -39.40 5.08 1.75
C ALA A 327 -39.78 4.79 0.29
N GLY A 328 -39.44 3.64 -0.26
CA GLY A 328 -39.66 3.34 -1.68
C GLY A 328 -39.25 1.91 -2.03
N ALA A 329 -39.44 1.52 -3.29
CA ALA A 329 -39.16 0.16 -3.74
C ALA A 329 -38.33 0.10 -5.03
N PHE A 330 -37.32 -0.77 -5.06
CA PHE A 330 -36.57 -1.17 -6.25
C PHE A 330 -36.75 -2.67 -6.50
N ASN A 331 -37.44 -3.02 -7.58
CA ASN A 331 -37.84 -4.39 -7.90
C ASN A 331 -37.15 -4.88 -9.20
N ALA A 332 -36.08 -5.65 -9.03
CA ALA A 332 -35.22 -6.19 -10.08
C ALA A 332 -34.95 -7.71 -9.90
N PRO A 333 -35.98 -8.57 -9.90
CA PRO A 333 -35.88 -9.99 -9.55
C PRO A 333 -34.96 -10.83 -10.45
N ALA A 334 -34.52 -10.32 -11.60
CA ALA A 334 -33.54 -10.96 -12.48
C ALA A 334 -32.10 -10.48 -12.24
N LEU A 335 -31.88 -9.49 -11.37
CA LEU A 335 -30.59 -8.83 -11.20
C LEU A 335 -29.63 -9.73 -10.42
N THR A 336 -28.58 -10.18 -11.10
CA THR A 336 -27.53 -11.03 -10.51
C THR A 336 -26.13 -10.44 -10.62
N ASP A 337 -25.92 -9.47 -11.53
CA ASP A 337 -24.65 -8.78 -11.73
C ASP A 337 -24.76 -7.31 -11.30
N PHE A 338 -24.02 -6.97 -10.24
CA PHE A 338 -24.01 -5.65 -9.61
C PHE A 338 -22.57 -5.09 -9.52
N ALA A 339 -21.67 -5.57 -10.37
CA ALA A 339 -20.25 -5.25 -10.27
C ALA A 339 -19.97 -3.74 -10.39
N GLY A 340 -19.12 -3.22 -9.50
CA GLY A 340 -18.73 -1.81 -9.44
C GLY A 340 -19.85 -0.84 -9.03
N SER A 341 -21.03 -1.34 -8.67
CA SER A 341 -22.19 -0.52 -8.32
C SER A 341 -22.30 -0.24 -6.82
N VAL A 342 -23.11 0.75 -6.45
CA VAL A 342 -23.32 1.15 -5.05
C VAL A 342 -24.78 0.97 -4.65
N LEU A 343 -25.03 0.28 -3.54
CA LEU A 343 -26.33 0.20 -2.87
C LEU A 343 -26.27 0.95 -1.53
N THR A 344 -27.18 1.90 -1.33
CA THR A 344 -27.33 2.63 -0.06
C THR A 344 -28.70 2.41 0.55
N LEU A 345 -28.75 1.88 1.78
CA LEU A 345 -29.98 1.69 2.56
C LEU A 345 -29.83 2.35 3.93
N ALA A 346 -30.80 3.17 4.34
CA ALA A 346 -30.75 3.93 5.58
C ALA A 346 -32.07 3.96 6.37
N ASP A 347 -33.13 3.34 5.84
CA ASP A 347 -34.46 3.24 6.45
C ASP A 347 -35.01 1.85 6.15
N PRO A 348 -35.56 1.11 7.14
CA PRO A 348 -36.16 -0.22 6.92
C PRO A 348 -37.31 -0.23 5.90
N ALA A 349 -37.89 0.93 5.58
CA ALA A 349 -38.88 1.08 4.53
C ALA A 349 -38.29 1.12 3.10
N HIS A 350 -36.96 1.09 2.94
CA HIS A 350 -36.33 0.90 1.64
C HIS A 350 -36.44 -0.58 1.23
N ALA A 351 -37.33 -0.89 0.30
CA ALA A 351 -37.52 -2.23 -0.21
C ALA A 351 -36.65 -2.48 -1.45
N VAL A 352 -35.79 -3.49 -1.41
CA VAL A 352 -34.96 -3.91 -2.55
C VAL A 352 -35.17 -5.40 -2.80
N ALA A 353 -35.47 -5.75 -4.05
CA ALA A 353 -35.56 -7.14 -4.50
C ALA A 353 -34.67 -7.34 -5.74
N THR A 354 -33.80 -8.34 -5.67
CA THR A 354 -32.84 -8.76 -6.69
C THR A 354 -32.99 -10.26 -6.97
N GLY A 355 -32.30 -10.78 -7.97
CA GLY A 355 -32.25 -12.22 -8.27
C GLY A 355 -31.25 -13.01 -7.43
N GLY A 356 -30.62 -12.37 -6.43
CA GLY A 356 -29.41 -12.87 -5.77
C GLY A 356 -28.17 -12.39 -6.53
N LEU A 357 -27.40 -11.51 -5.91
CA LEU A 357 -26.20 -10.91 -6.49
C LEU A 357 -25.06 -11.94 -6.49
N GLY A 358 -24.95 -12.67 -7.61
CA GLY A 358 -23.91 -13.67 -7.86
C GLY A 358 -22.63 -13.12 -8.50
N GLN A 359 -22.61 -11.82 -8.85
CA GLN A 359 -21.42 -11.06 -9.24
C GLN A 359 -21.47 -9.70 -8.54
N ALA A 360 -20.69 -9.56 -7.46
CA ALA A 360 -20.65 -8.35 -6.64
C ALA A 360 -19.28 -7.66 -6.66
N ASP A 361 -18.36 -8.07 -7.52
CA ASP A 361 -16.99 -7.54 -7.57
C ASP A 361 -16.94 -6.01 -7.64
N ASN A 362 -16.11 -5.41 -6.80
CA ASN A 362 -15.96 -3.97 -6.62
C ASN A 362 -17.27 -3.21 -6.28
N ALA A 363 -18.38 -3.91 -6.02
CA ALA A 363 -19.62 -3.27 -5.57
C ALA A 363 -19.46 -2.71 -4.15
N ARG A 364 -20.32 -1.80 -3.76
CA ARG A 364 -20.35 -1.20 -2.42
C ARG A 364 -21.72 -1.34 -1.80
N PHE A 365 -21.75 -1.76 -0.53
CA PHE A 365 -22.97 -1.94 0.24
C PHE A 365 -22.90 -1.06 1.50
N ILE A 366 -23.70 0.01 1.53
CA ILE A 366 -23.69 1.00 2.61
C ILE A 366 -25.04 0.97 3.33
N LEU A 367 -25.09 0.30 4.47
CA LEU A 367 -26.31 0.10 5.25
C LEU A 367 -26.26 0.86 6.59
N SER A 368 -27.39 1.43 6.98
CA SER A 368 -27.63 2.03 8.30
C SER A 368 -29.12 1.96 8.70
N GLY A 369 -29.48 2.49 9.88
CA GLY A 369 -30.89 2.73 10.25
C GLY A 369 -31.74 1.49 10.51
N GLY A 370 -31.15 0.35 10.85
CA GLY A 370 -31.90 -0.88 11.08
C GLY A 370 -32.29 -1.64 9.82
N THR A 371 -31.58 -1.41 8.71
CA THR A 371 -31.86 -2.04 7.40
C THR A 371 -31.27 -3.44 7.31
N THR A 372 -31.85 -4.30 6.47
CA THR A 372 -31.31 -5.63 6.18
C THR A 372 -31.14 -5.81 4.68
N PHE A 373 -29.99 -6.34 4.26
CA PHE A 373 -29.76 -6.81 2.89
C PHE A 373 -29.12 -8.20 2.93
N ASP A 374 -29.84 -9.18 2.39
CA ASP A 374 -29.56 -10.61 2.48
C ASP A 374 -29.57 -11.31 1.12
N GLN A 375 -29.30 -10.54 0.07
CA GLN A 375 -29.42 -11.00 -1.31
C GLN A 375 -28.07 -11.08 -2.02
N ILE A 376 -26.97 -11.17 -1.27
CA ILE A 376 -25.66 -11.51 -1.84
C ILE A 376 -25.58 -13.03 -1.93
N THR A 377 -25.35 -13.55 -3.13
CA THR A 377 -25.19 -14.99 -3.40
C THR A 377 -23.85 -15.31 -4.04
N ASP A 378 -23.00 -14.30 -4.23
CA ASP A 378 -21.65 -14.47 -4.76
C ASP A 378 -20.83 -15.35 -3.80
N SER A 379 -19.90 -16.12 -4.38
CA SER A 379 -18.94 -16.94 -3.64
C SER A 379 -17.60 -16.23 -3.46
N SER A 380 -17.31 -15.22 -4.29
CA SER A 380 -16.04 -14.50 -4.27
C SER A 380 -16.27 -13.01 -4.40
N TYR A 381 -15.60 -12.20 -3.59
CA TYR A 381 -15.70 -10.74 -3.67
C TYR A 381 -14.35 -10.13 -3.99
N VAL A 382 -14.16 -9.74 -5.26
CA VAL A 382 -12.90 -9.19 -5.78
C VAL A 382 -12.92 -7.67 -5.73
N LEU A 383 -11.89 -7.08 -5.14
CA LEU A 383 -11.75 -5.64 -4.84
C LEU A 383 -10.51 -5.03 -5.51
N THR A 384 -10.19 -5.42 -6.73
CA THR A 384 -8.92 -5.06 -7.39
C THR A 384 -8.97 -3.76 -8.18
N ALA A 385 -10.13 -3.11 -8.33
CA ALA A 385 -10.22 -1.87 -9.09
C ALA A 385 -9.62 -0.66 -8.32
N GLU A 386 -8.98 0.25 -9.05
CA GLU A 386 -8.47 1.52 -8.51
C GLU A 386 -9.62 2.40 -7.96
N ALA A 387 -10.80 2.34 -8.58
CA ALA A 387 -11.97 3.11 -8.17
C ALA A 387 -12.48 2.78 -6.75
N VAL A 388 -12.09 1.64 -6.19
CA VAL A 388 -12.42 1.24 -4.81
C VAL A 388 -11.20 1.30 -3.87
N ALA A 389 -10.12 1.95 -4.29
CA ALA A 389 -9.03 2.29 -3.39
C ALA A 389 -9.48 3.37 -2.38
N ASN A 390 -9.03 3.26 -1.12
CA ASN A 390 -9.28 4.25 -0.06
C ASN A 390 -10.76 4.49 0.26
N ILE A 391 -11.59 3.43 0.20
CA ILE A 391 -13.03 3.54 0.43
C ILE A 391 -13.57 2.41 1.29
N THR A 392 -14.72 2.66 1.92
CA THR A 392 -15.56 1.64 2.56
C THR A 392 -16.36 0.91 1.48
N VAL A 393 -16.18 -0.41 1.42
CA VAL A 393 -16.82 -1.30 0.45
C VAL A 393 -18.03 -2.02 1.05
N MET A 394 -17.98 -2.33 2.35
CA MET A 394 -19.10 -2.86 3.10
C MET A 394 -19.26 -2.08 4.40
N GLN A 395 -20.48 -1.62 4.69
CA GLN A 395 -20.81 -0.91 5.91
C GLN A 395 -22.15 -1.39 6.48
N ALA A 396 -22.17 -1.68 7.78
CA ALA A 396 -23.39 -1.82 8.58
C ALA A 396 -23.27 -0.96 9.84
N ALA A 397 -24.05 0.12 9.91
CA ALA A 397 -24.03 1.05 11.03
C ALA A 397 -25.36 1.05 11.80
N GLU A 398 -25.30 1.26 13.12
CA GLU A 398 -26.45 1.33 14.03
C GLU A 398 -27.13 -0.03 14.29
N ALA A 399 -27.79 -0.11 15.44
CA ALA A 399 -28.40 -1.35 15.92
C ALA A 399 -29.53 -1.83 14.99
N GLY A 400 -29.58 -3.14 14.76
CA GLY A 400 -30.55 -3.77 13.87
C GLY A 400 -30.19 -3.76 12.39
N THR A 401 -29.11 -3.05 12.01
CA THR A 401 -28.61 -3.08 10.63
C THR A 401 -27.86 -4.38 10.36
N VAL A 402 -28.20 -5.10 9.29
CA VAL A 402 -27.60 -6.38 8.92
C VAL A 402 -27.25 -6.40 7.44
N LEU A 403 -25.97 -6.60 7.13
CA LEU A 403 -25.50 -6.99 5.80
C LEU A 403 -25.15 -8.48 5.84
N ASP A 404 -25.97 -9.33 5.21
CA ASP A 404 -25.69 -10.76 5.08
C ASP A 404 -24.97 -11.03 3.76
N ALA A 405 -23.70 -11.40 3.88
CA ALA A 405 -22.84 -11.85 2.81
C ALA A 405 -22.22 -13.22 3.16
N GLY A 406 -22.95 -14.05 3.91
CA GLY A 406 -22.50 -15.36 4.38
C GLY A 406 -22.25 -16.37 3.25
N SER A 407 -22.67 -16.09 2.02
CA SER A 407 -22.35 -16.90 0.83
C SER A 407 -20.90 -16.78 0.38
N LEU A 408 -20.21 -15.68 0.75
CA LEU A 408 -18.83 -15.43 0.33
C LEU A 408 -17.89 -16.44 0.98
N ALA A 409 -17.10 -17.14 0.17
CA ALA A 409 -16.00 -17.99 0.62
C ALA A 409 -14.67 -17.23 0.63
N THR A 410 -14.51 -16.25 -0.28
CA THR A 410 -13.26 -15.50 -0.43
C THR A 410 -13.50 -14.00 -0.59
N ILE A 411 -12.69 -13.18 0.08
CA ILE A 411 -12.57 -11.74 -0.23
C ILE A 411 -11.16 -11.49 -0.73
N ASP A 412 -11.04 -10.92 -1.93
CA ASP A 412 -9.77 -10.75 -2.62
C ASP A 412 -9.49 -9.30 -2.98
N SER A 413 -8.61 -8.67 -2.21
CA SER A 413 -8.03 -7.36 -2.47
C SER A 413 -6.56 -7.45 -2.92
N TYR A 414 -6.12 -8.60 -3.46
CA TYR A 414 -4.73 -8.87 -3.83
C TYR A 414 -4.30 -8.18 -5.13
N ALA A 415 -4.38 -6.86 -5.14
CA ALA A 415 -3.83 -5.99 -6.17
C ALA A 415 -3.17 -4.79 -5.52
N ASP A 416 -2.00 -4.41 -6.03
CA ASP A 416 -1.26 -3.23 -5.55
C ASP A 416 -1.38 -2.10 -6.54
N HIS A 417 -1.72 -0.92 -6.02
CA HIS A 417 -1.69 0.34 -6.77
C HIS A 417 -0.58 1.20 -6.20
N TRP A 418 -0.07 2.16 -6.98
CA TRP A 418 0.94 3.08 -6.48
C TRP A 418 0.43 3.84 -5.23
N GLY A 419 1.25 3.90 -4.18
CA GLY A 419 0.91 4.57 -2.92
C GLY A 419 0.34 3.62 -1.86
N THR A 420 -0.30 4.18 -0.83
CA THR A 420 -0.94 3.38 0.23
C THR A 420 -2.44 3.42 0.03
N ASN A 421 -3.07 2.26 -0.18
CA ASN A 421 -4.50 2.16 -0.44
C ASN A 421 -5.18 1.28 0.59
N THR A 422 -6.33 1.71 1.09
CA THR A 422 -7.09 0.92 2.09
C THR A 422 -8.51 0.65 1.61
N ARG A 423 -8.92 -0.61 1.56
CA ARG A 423 -10.33 -1.00 1.41
C ARG A 423 -10.88 -1.36 2.77
N THR A 424 -12.05 -0.84 3.12
CA THR A 424 -12.59 -0.96 4.48
C THR A 424 -13.90 -1.74 4.49
N ILE A 425 -13.97 -2.75 5.37
CA ILE A 425 -15.20 -3.43 5.80
C ILE A 425 -15.47 -2.95 7.22
N MET A 426 -16.65 -2.40 7.50
CA MET A 426 -16.91 -1.72 8.77
C MET A 426 -18.31 -1.98 9.34
N ALA A 427 -18.34 -2.50 10.57
CA ALA A 427 -19.54 -2.61 11.39
C ALA A 427 -19.43 -1.69 12.62
N THR A 428 -20.42 -0.81 12.82
CA THR A 428 -20.43 0.17 13.93
C THR A 428 -21.80 0.31 14.58
N GLY A 429 -21.85 0.81 15.82
CA GLY A 429 -23.09 1.18 16.51
C GLY A 429 -24.07 0.04 16.74
N GLY A 430 -23.61 -1.22 16.79
CA GLY A 430 -24.48 -2.40 16.86
C GLY A 430 -24.88 -3.01 15.51
N GLY A 431 -24.36 -2.50 14.39
CA GLY A 431 -24.56 -3.09 13.06
C GLY A 431 -23.82 -4.43 12.91
N VAL A 432 -24.32 -5.30 12.04
CA VAL A 432 -23.80 -6.65 11.82
C VAL A 432 -23.47 -6.83 10.34
N ILE A 433 -22.25 -7.30 10.06
CA ILE A 433 -21.87 -7.85 8.76
C ILE A 433 -21.62 -9.34 8.95
N ASP A 434 -22.41 -10.18 8.28
CA ASP A 434 -22.19 -11.62 8.27
C ASP A 434 -21.25 -12.02 7.13
N LEU A 435 -20.04 -12.47 7.48
CA LEU A 435 -19.04 -13.06 6.59
C LEU A 435 -18.73 -14.50 7.03
N SER A 436 -19.71 -15.18 7.65
CA SER A 436 -19.52 -16.51 8.25
C SER A 436 -19.07 -17.60 7.27
N GLY A 437 -19.27 -17.42 5.97
CA GLY A 437 -18.77 -18.32 4.93
C GLY A 437 -17.30 -18.10 4.55
N VAL A 438 -16.70 -16.96 4.92
CA VAL A 438 -15.38 -16.57 4.41
C VAL A 438 -14.30 -17.42 5.05
N THR A 439 -13.58 -18.18 4.22
CA THR A 439 -12.45 -19.01 4.63
C THR A 439 -11.09 -18.39 4.28
N LEU A 440 -11.06 -17.49 3.29
CA LEU A 440 -9.85 -16.80 2.83
C LEU A 440 -10.07 -15.29 2.71
N LEU A 441 -9.20 -14.51 3.37
CA LEU A 441 -9.06 -13.07 3.16
C LEU A 441 -7.72 -12.77 2.49
N ARG A 442 -7.72 -11.96 1.42
CA ARG A 442 -6.49 -11.45 0.81
C ARG A 442 -6.45 -9.93 0.82
N GLY A 443 -5.46 -9.36 1.51
CA GLY A 443 -5.08 -7.95 1.42
C GLY A 443 -4.20 -7.66 0.21
N GLY A 444 -3.68 -6.44 0.07
CA GLY A 444 -2.70 -6.15 -0.97
C GLY A 444 -1.39 -6.89 -0.73
N SER A 445 -0.62 -7.14 -1.80
CA SER A 445 0.57 -7.97 -1.73
C SER A 445 1.82 -7.20 -1.30
N GLY A 446 1.78 -5.87 -1.38
CA GLY A 446 2.92 -5.00 -1.13
C GLY A 446 4.02 -5.09 -2.18
N THR A 447 3.73 -5.69 -3.34
CA THR A 447 4.64 -5.73 -4.48
C THR A 447 4.38 -4.50 -5.36
N SER A 448 5.35 -4.06 -6.16
CA SER A 448 5.19 -2.91 -7.08
C SER A 448 5.14 -1.49 -6.46
N GLY A 449 5.65 -1.29 -5.24
CA GLY A 449 5.80 0.06 -4.65
C GLY A 449 4.54 0.65 -4.02
N GLY A 450 3.48 -0.16 -3.91
CA GLY A 450 2.25 0.15 -3.17
C GLY A 450 2.15 -0.60 -1.84
N LEU A 451 1.40 -0.05 -0.88
CA LEU A 451 0.93 -0.73 0.33
C LEU A 451 -0.60 -0.74 0.30
N ASP A 452 -1.17 -1.67 -0.46
CA ASP A 452 -2.60 -1.91 -0.46
C ASP A 452 -2.96 -2.81 0.74
N ARG A 453 -4.00 -2.44 1.50
CA ARG A 453 -4.44 -3.20 2.68
C ARG A 453 -5.96 -3.37 2.71
N LEU A 454 -6.40 -4.49 3.28
CA LEU A 454 -7.78 -4.68 3.69
C LEU A 454 -7.90 -4.37 5.19
N ARG A 455 -8.81 -3.46 5.56
CA ARG A 455 -9.08 -3.10 6.96
C ARG A 455 -10.47 -3.58 7.35
N VAL A 456 -10.56 -4.35 8.43
CA VAL A 456 -11.83 -4.84 9.00
C VAL A 456 -12.04 -4.16 10.35
N ILE A 457 -13.13 -3.40 10.47
CA ILE A 457 -13.44 -2.59 11.64
C ILE A 457 -14.73 -3.10 12.29
N ALA A 458 -14.68 -3.43 13.57
CA ALA A 458 -15.83 -3.79 14.40
C ALA A 458 -15.79 -2.99 15.71
N GLN A 459 -16.48 -1.85 15.76
CA GLN A 459 -16.40 -0.90 16.88
C GLN A 459 -17.78 -0.53 17.42
N THR A 460 -17.86 0.03 18.62
CA THR A 460 -19.08 0.55 19.24
C THR A 460 -20.23 -0.47 19.25
N GLY A 461 -19.89 -1.73 19.52
CA GLY A 461 -20.82 -2.86 19.53
C GLY A 461 -21.15 -3.46 18.15
N GLY A 462 -20.57 -2.93 17.07
CA GLY A 462 -20.68 -3.56 15.75
C GLY A 462 -19.98 -4.91 15.67
N THR A 463 -20.45 -5.81 14.81
CA THR A 463 -19.91 -7.17 14.65
C THR A 463 -19.62 -7.49 13.19
N VAL A 464 -18.45 -8.06 12.92
CA VAL A 464 -18.12 -8.71 11.64
C VAL A 464 -17.88 -10.18 11.91
N ASN A 465 -18.75 -11.06 11.40
CA ASN A 465 -18.65 -12.49 11.68
C ASN A 465 -17.66 -13.16 10.72
N LEU A 466 -16.52 -13.63 11.24
CA LEU A 466 -15.47 -14.34 10.48
C LEU A 466 -15.21 -15.74 11.06
N SER A 467 -16.25 -16.41 11.58
CA SER A 467 -16.10 -17.68 12.30
C SER A 467 -15.45 -18.81 11.50
N ALA A 468 -15.55 -18.79 10.17
CA ALA A 468 -14.95 -19.78 9.28
C ALA A 468 -13.60 -19.37 8.69
N LEU A 469 -13.05 -18.20 9.06
CA LEU A 469 -11.80 -17.71 8.47
C LEU A 469 -10.64 -18.64 8.81
N GLN A 470 -10.00 -19.23 7.80
CA GLN A 470 -8.91 -20.21 7.93
C GLN A 470 -7.56 -19.64 7.52
N GLN A 471 -7.54 -18.77 6.52
CA GLN A 471 -6.31 -18.24 5.93
C GLN A 471 -6.41 -16.74 5.66
N ILE A 472 -5.32 -16.03 5.93
CA ILE A 472 -5.13 -14.63 5.54
C ILE A 472 -3.83 -14.51 4.75
N ASP A 473 -3.88 -13.87 3.58
CA ASP A 473 -2.69 -13.51 2.80
C ASP A 473 -2.64 -11.98 2.58
N GLY A 474 -1.45 -11.40 2.47
CA GLY A 474 -1.28 -9.96 2.21
C GLY A 474 -1.67 -9.07 3.40
N TYR A 475 -1.56 -7.74 3.23
CA TYR A 475 -1.73 -6.80 4.34
C TYR A 475 -3.19 -6.72 4.81
N VAL A 476 -3.48 -7.24 6.01
CA VAL A 476 -4.78 -7.15 6.66
C VAL A 476 -4.66 -6.54 8.06
N THR A 477 -5.55 -5.60 8.39
CA THR A 477 -5.62 -5.02 9.73
C THR A 477 -7.01 -5.22 10.32
N PHE A 478 -7.08 -5.80 11.51
CA PHE A 478 -8.30 -5.86 12.31
C PHE A 478 -8.30 -4.74 13.34
N THR A 479 -9.41 -4.00 13.44
CA THR A 479 -9.60 -2.97 14.46
C THR A 479 -10.90 -3.24 15.21
N THR A 480 -10.82 -3.36 16.54
CA THR A 480 -12.00 -3.53 17.36
C THR A 480 -11.87 -2.85 18.72
N ASP A 481 -13.00 -2.55 19.35
CA ASP A 481 -13.09 -2.14 20.75
C ASP A 481 -13.72 -3.23 21.65
N ALA A 482 -13.89 -4.45 21.12
CA ALA A 482 -14.36 -5.59 21.87
C ALA A 482 -13.33 -6.04 22.91
N ALA A 483 -13.81 -6.41 24.11
CA ALA A 483 -12.97 -6.99 25.16
C ALA A 483 -12.43 -8.38 24.77
N THR A 484 -13.04 -9.05 23.82
CA THR A 484 -12.58 -10.33 23.28
C THR A 484 -12.72 -10.32 21.76
N PHE A 485 -11.62 -10.60 21.07
CA PHE A 485 -11.58 -10.78 19.63
C PHE A 485 -11.10 -12.20 19.33
N GLU A 486 -11.92 -12.98 18.63
CA GLU A 486 -11.63 -14.39 18.35
C GLU A 486 -11.66 -14.65 16.85
N LEU A 487 -10.68 -15.41 16.37
CA LEU A 487 -10.67 -16.00 15.03
C LEU A 487 -10.56 -17.52 15.20
N PRO A 488 -11.68 -18.22 15.48
CA PRO A 488 -11.65 -19.57 16.03
C PRO A 488 -11.17 -20.64 15.04
N SER A 489 -11.19 -20.35 13.73
CA SER A 489 -10.79 -21.27 12.68
C SER A 489 -9.48 -20.88 11.98
N LEU A 490 -8.85 -19.77 12.38
CA LEU A 490 -7.67 -19.23 11.68
C LEU A 490 -6.48 -20.15 11.90
N THR A 491 -5.88 -20.67 10.83
CA THR A 491 -4.73 -21.58 10.88
C THR A 491 -3.45 -20.95 10.35
N HIS A 492 -3.55 -20.09 9.33
CA HIS A 492 -2.41 -19.45 8.67
C HIS A 492 -2.69 -17.96 8.46
N ALA A 493 -1.71 -17.12 8.79
CA ALA A 493 -1.79 -15.67 8.61
C ALA A 493 -0.52 -15.12 7.94
N GLY A 494 -0.69 -14.29 6.92
CA GLY A 494 0.38 -13.50 6.31
C GLY A 494 0.12 -12.02 6.52
N LEU A 495 1.10 -11.26 7.01
CA LEU A 495 1.08 -9.79 7.09
C LEU A 495 -0.18 -9.22 7.81
N VAL A 496 -0.49 -9.74 9.01
CA VAL A 496 -1.68 -9.36 9.79
C VAL A 496 -1.32 -8.55 11.03
N ASP A 497 -2.03 -7.43 11.23
CA ASP A 497 -1.97 -6.60 12.43
C ASP A 497 -3.32 -6.55 13.17
N TYR A 498 -3.25 -6.48 14.51
CA TYR A 498 -4.42 -6.41 15.40
C TYR A 498 -4.39 -5.11 16.23
N GLU A 499 -5.35 -4.22 16.00
CA GLU A 499 -5.57 -2.99 16.77
C GLU A 499 -6.66 -3.24 17.83
N LEU A 500 -6.24 -3.54 19.07
CA LEU A 500 -7.10 -3.96 20.18
C LEU A 500 -7.20 -2.89 21.28
N PRO A 501 -8.29 -2.85 22.06
CA PRO A 501 -8.37 -1.99 23.24
C PRO A 501 -7.47 -2.51 24.37
N ASN A 502 -7.31 -1.74 25.44
CA ASN A 502 -6.66 -2.23 26.66
C ASN A 502 -7.49 -3.35 27.31
N SER A 503 -6.82 -4.28 27.99
CA SER A 503 -7.41 -5.41 28.72
C SER A 503 -8.23 -6.34 27.83
N ALA A 504 -7.83 -6.47 26.56
CA ALA A 504 -8.48 -7.35 25.60
C ALA A 504 -7.97 -8.80 25.70
N LEU A 505 -8.75 -9.73 25.18
CA LEU A 505 -8.31 -11.09 24.85
C LEU A 505 -8.32 -11.25 23.33
N LEU A 506 -7.15 -11.52 22.75
CA LEU A 506 -7.01 -12.01 21.38
C LEU A 506 -6.93 -13.53 21.42
N SER A 507 -7.96 -14.23 20.95
CA SER A 507 -8.05 -15.69 20.96
C SER A 507 -7.85 -16.26 19.56
N LEU A 508 -6.75 -17.00 19.36
CA LEU A 508 -6.34 -17.61 18.10
C LEU A 508 -6.10 -19.12 18.32
N PRO A 509 -7.15 -19.90 18.69
CA PRO A 509 -6.99 -21.26 19.20
C PRO A 509 -6.45 -22.26 18.18
N GLU A 510 -6.63 -21.98 16.88
CA GLU A 510 -6.22 -22.85 15.77
C GLU A 510 -5.02 -22.32 14.97
N LEU A 511 -4.45 -21.16 15.35
CA LEU A 511 -3.37 -20.55 14.57
C LEU A 511 -2.10 -21.40 14.71
N ILE A 512 -1.56 -21.87 13.58
CA ILE A 512 -0.36 -22.70 13.50
C ILE A 512 0.84 -21.85 13.09
N SER A 513 0.65 -20.94 12.14
CA SER A 513 1.74 -20.10 11.63
C SER A 513 1.29 -18.68 11.26
N GLN A 514 2.14 -17.70 11.58
CA GLN A 514 2.04 -16.35 11.07
C GLN A 514 3.37 -15.88 10.48
N ASN A 515 3.32 -15.26 9.30
CA ASN A 515 4.50 -14.69 8.61
C ASN A 515 4.26 -13.21 8.27
N GLY A 516 4.97 -12.31 8.95
CA GLY A 516 4.74 -10.86 8.85
C GLY A 516 3.62 -10.34 9.77
N GLY A 517 3.54 -9.01 9.88
CA GLY A 517 2.66 -8.36 10.86
C GLY A 517 3.15 -8.63 12.29
N GLY A 518 2.24 -8.77 13.26
CA GLY A 518 2.62 -9.16 14.60
C GLY A 518 1.60 -8.86 15.70
N PHE A 519 2.10 -8.88 16.93
CA PHE A 519 1.34 -8.61 18.14
C PHE A 519 1.81 -7.31 18.80
N ALA A 520 0.99 -6.26 18.68
CA ALA A 520 1.09 -5.04 19.46
C ALA A 520 0.21 -5.17 20.71
N VAL A 521 0.78 -5.69 21.81
CA VAL A 521 0.05 -5.99 23.03
C VAL A 521 -0.20 -4.71 23.84
N THR A 522 -1.46 -4.32 23.96
CA THR A 522 -1.90 -3.17 24.75
C THR A 522 -1.97 -3.51 26.24
N ALA A 523 -2.13 -2.49 27.11
CA ALA A 523 -2.07 -2.69 28.55
C ALA A 523 -3.22 -3.59 29.06
N GLY A 524 -2.89 -4.63 29.81
CA GLY A 524 -3.77 -5.68 30.31
C GLY A 524 -4.14 -6.77 29.30
N THR A 525 -3.67 -6.67 28.04
CA THR A 525 -4.11 -7.56 26.96
C THR A 525 -3.40 -8.91 26.99
N THR A 526 -4.14 -9.97 26.67
CA THR A 526 -3.60 -11.33 26.49
C THR A 526 -3.80 -11.78 25.05
N VAL A 527 -2.72 -12.27 24.43
CA VAL A 527 -2.76 -13.02 23.17
C VAL A 527 -2.67 -14.50 23.49
N ALA A 528 -3.73 -15.26 23.20
CA ALA A 528 -3.80 -16.70 23.40
C ALA A 528 -3.72 -17.42 22.06
N ALA A 529 -2.58 -18.04 21.76
CA ALA A 529 -2.31 -18.76 20.52
C ALA A 529 -1.72 -20.16 20.83
N PRO A 530 -2.50 -21.05 21.47
CA PRO A 530 -2.01 -22.30 22.05
C PRO A 530 -1.42 -23.29 21.05
N LYS A 531 -1.70 -23.14 19.75
CA LYS A 531 -1.22 -23.99 18.66
C LYS A 531 -0.16 -23.34 17.77
N LEU A 532 0.25 -22.12 18.08
CA LEU A 532 1.19 -21.37 17.23
C LEU A 532 2.56 -22.02 17.29
N GLU A 533 3.03 -22.55 16.17
CA GLU A 533 4.34 -23.18 16.03
C GLU A 533 5.38 -22.21 15.44
N LYS A 534 4.94 -21.30 14.57
CA LYS A 534 5.80 -20.38 13.81
C LYS A 534 5.29 -18.94 13.82
N LEU A 535 6.16 -18.01 14.18
CA LEU A 535 5.90 -16.57 14.11
C LEU A 535 7.11 -15.89 13.49
N ASN A 536 7.12 -15.80 12.16
CA ASN A 536 8.30 -15.42 11.38
C ASN A 536 8.14 -14.02 10.78
N ASN A 537 9.25 -13.30 10.62
CA ASN A 537 9.28 -11.93 10.09
C ASN A 537 8.26 -10.99 10.75
N ALA A 538 7.94 -11.24 12.02
CA ALA A 538 6.87 -10.57 12.75
C ALA A 538 7.43 -9.76 13.93
N TYR A 539 6.56 -9.06 14.65
CA TYR A 539 6.95 -8.37 15.89
C TYR A 539 6.09 -8.79 17.07
N VAL A 540 6.67 -8.77 18.26
CA VAL A 540 5.98 -8.84 19.56
C VAL A 540 6.44 -7.65 20.39
N SER A 541 5.51 -6.76 20.69
CA SER A 541 5.76 -5.52 21.42
C SER A 541 4.64 -5.23 22.40
N PHE A 542 4.94 -4.44 23.43
CA PHE A 542 4.03 -4.16 24.52
C PHE A 542 3.96 -2.65 24.76
N ALA A 543 2.74 -2.12 24.93
CA ALA A 543 2.49 -0.74 25.36
C ALA A 543 2.27 -0.62 26.90
N GLY A 544 2.26 -1.75 27.61
CA GLY A 544 2.12 -1.89 29.05
C GLY A 544 2.09 -3.36 29.46
N ALA A 545 1.80 -3.65 30.73
CA ALA A 545 1.64 -5.03 31.23
C ALA A 545 0.73 -5.85 30.31
N GLY A 546 1.07 -7.11 30.03
CA GLY A 546 0.32 -7.93 29.08
C GLY A 546 0.96 -9.30 28.89
N ALA A 547 0.30 -10.18 28.15
CA ALA A 547 0.76 -11.55 27.96
C ALA A 547 0.65 -12.04 26.51
N VAL A 548 1.60 -12.87 26.09
CA VAL A 548 1.53 -13.73 24.91
C VAL A 548 1.72 -15.17 25.34
N ASP A 549 0.70 -16.00 25.15
CA ASP A 549 0.67 -17.43 25.49
C ASP A 549 0.69 -18.25 24.20
N ALA A 550 1.88 -18.71 23.79
CA ALA A 550 2.14 -19.48 22.59
C ALA A 550 3.06 -20.70 22.90
N PRO A 551 2.64 -21.64 23.75
CA PRO A 551 3.47 -22.69 24.34
C PRO A 551 4.03 -23.72 23.34
N LEU A 552 3.63 -23.67 22.06
CA LEU A 552 4.19 -24.50 20.99
C LEU A 552 5.08 -23.72 20.03
N LEU A 553 5.31 -22.42 20.28
CA LEU A 553 6.10 -21.56 19.40
C LEU A 553 7.57 -21.94 19.51
N THR A 554 8.14 -22.44 18.41
CA THR A 554 9.55 -22.86 18.34
C THR A 554 10.32 -22.17 17.22
N ASP A 555 9.63 -21.63 16.22
CA ASP A 555 10.22 -20.89 15.10
C ASP A 555 9.83 -19.42 15.19
N PHE A 556 10.84 -18.58 15.39
CA PHE A 556 10.71 -17.13 15.54
C PHE A 556 11.66 -16.40 14.58
N ALA A 557 12.02 -17.05 13.46
CA ALA A 557 13.03 -16.55 12.55
C ALA A 557 12.66 -15.19 11.94
N GLY A 558 13.61 -14.26 11.91
CA GLY A 558 13.44 -12.91 11.38
C GLY A 558 12.52 -11.99 12.18
N SER A 559 12.01 -12.45 13.33
CA SER A 559 11.05 -11.70 14.15
C SER A 559 11.71 -10.84 15.23
N VAL A 560 10.98 -9.90 15.81
CA VAL A 560 11.48 -9.00 16.86
C VAL A 560 10.67 -9.17 18.14
N LEU A 561 11.34 -9.42 19.26
CA LEU A 561 10.77 -9.41 20.60
C LEU A 561 11.27 -8.21 21.39
N THR A 562 10.36 -7.40 21.94
CA THR A 562 10.70 -6.26 22.82
C THR A 562 10.08 -6.44 24.20
N LEU A 563 10.92 -6.46 25.24
CA LEU A 563 10.50 -6.51 26.65
C LEU A 563 11.12 -5.33 27.42
N ALA A 564 10.31 -4.61 28.18
CA ALA A 564 10.74 -3.40 28.90
C ALA A 564 10.17 -3.27 30.32
N ASP A 565 9.26 -4.17 30.71
CA ASP A 565 8.63 -4.22 32.02
C ASP A 565 8.53 -5.70 32.44
N PRO A 566 8.90 -6.10 33.67
CA PRO A 566 8.74 -7.46 34.16
C PRO A 566 7.31 -8.01 34.10
N ALA A 567 6.30 -7.14 33.95
CA ALA A 567 4.91 -7.52 33.71
C ALA A 567 4.61 -7.91 32.26
N HIS A 568 5.57 -7.85 31.34
CA HIS A 568 5.46 -8.42 29.99
C HIS A 568 5.71 -9.94 30.07
N ALA A 569 4.65 -10.73 30.00
CA ALA A 569 4.74 -12.19 30.04
C ALA A 569 4.75 -12.76 28.62
N VAL A 570 5.76 -13.58 28.28
CA VAL A 570 5.82 -14.31 27.01
C VAL A 570 6.12 -15.77 27.32
N ALA A 571 5.24 -16.67 26.88
CA ALA A 571 5.41 -18.11 26.97
C ALA A 571 5.48 -18.70 25.56
N THR A 572 6.55 -19.44 25.30
CA THR A 572 6.90 -20.10 24.03
C THR A 572 7.18 -21.59 24.28
N GLY A 573 7.32 -22.37 23.22
CA GLY A 573 7.73 -23.79 23.30
C GLY A 573 9.24 -24.00 23.44
N GLY A 574 10.02 -22.94 23.61
CA GLY A 574 11.47 -22.94 23.41
C GLY A 574 11.80 -22.64 21.95
N LEU A 575 12.41 -21.48 21.71
CA LEU A 575 12.76 -21.00 20.38
C LEU A 575 13.97 -21.79 19.86
N GLY A 576 13.68 -22.88 19.16
CA GLY A 576 14.67 -23.75 18.50
C GLY A 576 15.08 -23.30 17.10
N GLN A 577 14.42 -22.28 16.55
CA GLN A 577 14.81 -21.56 15.33
C GLN A 577 14.68 -20.06 15.59
N ALA A 578 15.79 -19.40 15.88
CA ALA A 578 15.85 -17.97 16.19
C ALA A 578 16.63 -17.16 15.14
N ASP A 579 17.00 -17.75 14.02
CA ASP A 579 17.80 -17.12 12.97
C ASP A 579 17.24 -15.75 12.55
N ASN A 580 18.12 -14.75 12.47
CA ASN A 580 17.79 -13.35 12.17
C ASN A 580 16.77 -12.69 13.12
N ALA A 581 16.32 -13.37 14.18
CA ALA A 581 15.44 -12.77 15.17
C ALA A 581 16.18 -11.70 15.97
N ARG A 582 15.44 -10.78 16.60
CA ARG A 582 15.99 -9.72 17.45
C ARG A 582 15.35 -9.74 18.82
N PHE A 583 16.17 -9.66 19.86
CA PHE A 583 15.75 -9.68 21.26
C PHE A 583 16.19 -8.38 21.94
N ILE A 584 15.24 -7.51 22.26
CA ILE A 584 15.49 -6.19 22.82
C ILE A 584 14.87 -6.13 24.21
N LEU A 585 15.70 -6.35 25.24
CA LEU A 585 15.28 -6.42 26.64
C LEU A 585 15.76 -5.21 27.44
N SER A 586 14.91 -4.75 28.35
CA SER A 586 15.23 -3.70 29.30
C SER A 586 14.37 -3.78 30.57
N GLY A 587 14.66 -2.94 31.56
CA GLY A 587 13.75 -2.68 32.69
C GLY A 587 13.63 -3.81 33.72
N GLY A 588 14.63 -4.70 33.82
CA GLY A 588 14.60 -5.81 34.77
C GLY A 588 13.88 -7.06 34.24
N THR A 589 13.71 -7.16 32.92
CA THR A 589 13.02 -8.30 32.27
C THR A 589 13.93 -9.52 32.12
N THR A 590 13.35 -10.71 32.11
CA THR A 590 14.09 -11.95 31.82
C THR A 590 13.45 -12.67 30.63
N PHE A 591 14.27 -13.14 29.69
CA PHE A 591 13.86 -14.05 28.64
C PHE A 591 14.86 -15.22 28.55
N ASP A 592 14.37 -16.42 28.83
CA ASP A 592 15.15 -17.65 29.05
C ASP A 592 14.63 -18.83 28.21
N GLN A 593 13.96 -18.51 27.10
CA GLN A 593 13.27 -19.49 26.27
C GLN A 593 13.93 -19.67 24.91
N ILE A 594 15.20 -19.29 24.75
CA ILE A 594 15.99 -19.64 23.55
C ILE A 594 16.53 -21.05 23.77
N THR A 595 16.22 -21.95 22.84
CA THR A 595 16.72 -23.35 22.86
C THR A 595 17.48 -23.70 21.59
N ASP A 596 17.62 -22.76 20.66
CA ASP A 596 18.40 -22.91 19.44
C ASP A 596 19.86 -23.22 19.79
N SER A 597 20.51 -23.99 18.92
CA SER A 597 21.92 -24.35 19.04
C SER A 597 22.82 -23.49 18.16
N SER A 598 22.26 -22.80 17.16
CA SER A 598 23.00 -21.93 16.25
C SER A 598 22.19 -20.68 15.96
N TYR A 599 22.85 -19.53 15.89
CA TYR A 599 22.18 -18.27 15.59
C TYR A 599 22.77 -17.67 14.30
N MET A 600 22.04 -17.82 13.20
CA MET A 600 22.44 -17.32 11.88
C MET A 600 21.91 -15.90 11.65
N LEU A 601 22.79 -14.99 11.25
CA LEU A 601 22.52 -13.57 11.03
C LEU A 601 22.80 -13.15 9.59
N THR A 602 22.28 -13.90 8.63
CA THR A 602 22.56 -13.74 7.20
C THR A 602 21.61 -12.79 6.47
N GLY A 603 20.53 -12.36 7.11
CA GLY A 603 19.54 -11.45 6.52
C GLY A 603 20.04 -10.02 6.37
N SER A 604 19.67 -9.38 5.25
CA SER A 604 19.97 -7.96 5.01
C SER A 604 19.21 -7.02 5.95
N SER A 605 18.04 -7.45 6.45
CA SER A 605 17.22 -6.72 7.43
C SER A 605 17.90 -6.58 8.80
N ALA A 606 18.87 -7.45 9.12
CA ALA A 606 19.63 -7.40 10.36
C ALA A 606 20.90 -6.52 10.23
N ALA A 607 21.27 -6.08 9.03
CA ALA A 607 22.43 -5.23 8.82
C ALA A 607 22.27 -3.89 9.56
N ASN A 608 23.32 -3.43 10.26
CA ASN A 608 23.32 -2.18 11.05
C ASN A 608 22.29 -2.15 12.19
N THR A 609 21.97 -3.31 12.79
CA THR A 609 21.02 -3.40 13.90
C THR A 609 21.64 -4.01 15.14
N THR A 610 21.05 -3.69 16.29
CA THR A 610 21.22 -4.48 17.52
C THR A 610 20.30 -5.69 17.44
N VAL A 611 20.90 -6.87 17.49
CA VAL A 611 20.22 -8.17 17.37
C VAL A 611 19.89 -8.76 18.73
N MET A 612 20.73 -8.51 19.74
CA MET A 612 20.48 -8.87 21.14
C MET A 612 20.83 -7.67 22.03
N SER A 613 19.94 -7.34 22.96
CA SER A 613 20.20 -6.32 23.97
C SER A 613 19.61 -6.66 25.33
N ALA A 614 20.37 -6.42 26.40
CA ALA A 614 19.90 -6.43 27.78
C ALA A 614 20.35 -5.14 28.47
N ALA A 615 19.42 -4.24 28.76
CA ALA A 615 19.71 -2.93 29.35
C ALA A 615 19.08 -2.75 30.75
N GLY A 616 19.87 -2.28 31.71
CA GLY A 616 19.41 -2.00 33.08
C GLY A 616 19.56 -3.19 34.02
N ALA A 617 19.68 -2.88 35.31
CA ALA A 617 19.91 -3.86 36.36
C ALA A 617 18.75 -4.88 36.44
N GLY A 618 19.11 -6.17 36.56
CA GLY A 618 18.15 -7.27 36.63
C GLY A 618 17.62 -7.72 35.26
N THR A 619 17.97 -7.05 34.17
CA THR A 619 17.61 -7.50 32.83
C THR A 619 18.50 -8.68 32.42
N VAL A 620 17.91 -9.80 32.00
CA VAL A 620 18.63 -11.03 31.62
C VAL A 620 18.09 -11.57 30.29
N LEU A 621 18.97 -11.69 29.30
CA LEU A 621 18.74 -12.50 28.11
C LEU A 621 19.55 -13.78 28.24
N ASP A 622 18.89 -14.92 28.44
CA ASP A 622 19.53 -16.23 28.46
C ASP A 622 19.43 -16.90 27.08
N ALA A 623 20.59 -17.00 26.44
CA ALA A 623 20.81 -17.70 25.18
C ALA A 623 21.94 -18.73 25.34
N GLY A 624 22.12 -19.28 26.55
CA GLY A 624 23.18 -20.23 26.89
C GLY A 624 23.11 -21.55 26.13
N SER A 625 21.99 -21.85 25.44
CA SER A 625 21.85 -23.01 24.55
C SER A 625 22.64 -22.88 23.25
N LEU A 626 22.98 -21.65 22.83
CA LEU A 626 23.67 -21.40 21.57
C LEU A 626 25.11 -21.93 21.64
N ALA A 627 25.48 -22.79 20.70
CA ALA A 627 26.85 -23.26 20.51
C ALA A 627 27.62 -22.42 19.47
N ALA A 628 26.92 -21.76 18.55
CA ALA A 628 27.53 -20.96 17.49
C ALA A 628 26.72 -19.71 17.14
N ILE A 629 27.42 -18.62 16.81
CA ILE A 629 26.86 -17.42 16.19
C ILE A 629 27.52 -17.23 14.82
N ASP A 630 26.73 -17.17 13.75
CA ASP A 630 27.23 -17.06 12.38
C ASP A 630 26.63 -15.85 11.66
N SER A 631 27.47 -14.87 11.35
CA SER A 631 27.16 -13.63 10.66
C SER A 631 27.95 -13.51 9.34
N TYR A 632 28.35 -14.62 8.73
CA TYR A 632 29.31 -14.64 7.61
C TYR A 632 28.82 -14.07 6.28
N ALA A 633 27.53 -13.75 6.15
CA ALA A 633 27.00 -13.15 4.92
C ALA A 633 27.38 -11.66 4.82
N ASP A 634 28.22 -11.33 3.85
CA ASP A 634 28.58 -9.94 3.54
C ASP A 634 27.51 -9.27 2.68
N HIS A 635 27.20 -8.03 3.03
CA HIS A 635 26.34 -7.14 2.24
C HIS A 635 27.17 -5.97 1.72
N TRP A 636 26.72 -5.32 0.65
CA TRP A 636 27.47 -4.20 0.09
C TRP A 636 27.57 -3.04 1.10
N GLY A 637 28.78 -2.49 1.30
CA GLY A 637 29.06 -1.46 2.30
C GLY A 637 29.63 -2.00 3.62
N THR A 638 29.73 -1.13 4.64
CA THR A 638 30.17 -1.53 5.99
C THR A 638 28.95 -1.72 6.86
N ASN A 639 28.72 -2.93 7.36
CA ASN A 639 27.56 -3.24 8.19
C ASN A 639 28.00 -3.76 9.56
N THR A 640 27.28 -3.41 10.62
CA THR A 640 27.55 -3.93 11.96
C THR A 640 26.32 -4.56 12.57
N ARG A 641 26.44 -5.79 13.09
CA ARG A 641 25.41 -6.46 13.90
C ARG A 641 25.86 -6.44 15.35
N THR A 642 25.04 -5.87 16.22
CA THR A 642 25.45 -5.60 17.61
C THR A 642 24.75 -6.51 18.60
N ILE A 643 25.52 -7.09 19.52
CA ILE A 643 25.08 -7.71 20.77
C ILE A 643 25.53 -6.78 21.90
N SER A 644 24.60 -6.30 22.73
CA SER A 644 24.90 -5.24 23.71
C SER A 644 24.24 -5.44 25.07
N ALA A 645 25.06 -5.60 26.11
CA ALA A 645 24.62 -5.52 27.50
C ALA A 645 25.00 -4.16 28.10
N SER A 646 24.06 -3.49 28.78
CA SER A 646 24.33 -2.19 29.42
C SER A 646 23.62 -1.97 30.74
N GLY A 647 24.12 -1.05 31.57
CA GLY A 647 23.43 -0.58 32.78
C GLY A 647 23.18 -1.66 33.84
N GLY A 648 24.02 -2.70 33.91
CA GLY A 648 23.83 -3.85 34.80
C GLY A 648 23.02 -5.01 34.20
N GLY A 649 22.66 -4.96 32.92
CA GLY A 649 22.02 -6.07 32.21
C GLY A 649 22.99 -7.22 31.92
N LEU A 650 22.47 -8.44 31.79
CA LEU A 650 23.21 -9.67 31.50
C LEU A 650 22.73 -10.29 30.19
N ILE A 651 23.66 -10.63 29.31
CA ILE A 651 23.42 -11.55 28.19
C ILE A 651 24.26 -12.81 28.44
N ASP A 652 23.61 -13.95 28.62
CA ASP A 652 24.26 -15.25 28.74
C ASP A 652 24.40 -15.89 27.35
N LEU A 653 25.64 -16.00 26.89
CA LEU A 653 26.07 -16.74 25.69
C LEU A 653 27.14 -17.78 26.08
N SER A 654 27.11 -18.26 27.32
CA SER A 654 28.15 -19.10 27.91
C SER A 654 28.31 -20.46 27.21
N GLY A 655 27.31 -20.89 26.45
CA GLY A 655 27.39 -22.08 25.59
C GLY A 655 28.14 -21.87 24.27
N VAL A 656 28.38 -20.61 23.83
CA VAL A 656 28.92 -20.32 22.50
C VAL A 656 30.39 -20.74 22.44
N LEU A 657 30.69 -21.64 21.52
CA LEU A 657 32.04 -22.15 21.25
C LEU A 657 32.71 -21.41 20.09
N THR A 658 31.92 -21.05 19.08
CA THR A 658 32.42 -20.45 17.83
C THR A 658 31.61 -19.22 17.43
N VAL A 659 32.32 -18.17 17.05
CA VAL A 659 31.74 -16.98 16.41
C VAL A 659 32.30 -16.85 15.01
N ARG A 660 31.43 -16.58 14.03
CA ARG A 660 31.84 -16.21 12.68
C ARG A 660 31.28 -14.83 12.33
N GLY A 661 32.15 -13.83 12.21
CA GLY A 661 31.84 -12.50 11.70
C GLY A 661 31.70 -12.49 10.17
N GLY A 662 31.52 -11.30 9.57
CA GLY A 662 31.47 -11.19 8.11
C GLY A 662 32.81 -11.58 7.48
N SER A 663 32.78 -12.08 6.25
CA SER A 663 33.96 -12.61 5.57
C SER A 663 34.85 -11.51 4.96
N GLY A 664 34.31 -10.30 4.81
CA GLY A 664 34.95 -9.18 4.10
C GLY A 664 35.13 -9.43 2.61
N THR A 665 34.42 -10.41 2.05
CA THR A 665 34.41 -10.67 0.62
C THR A 665 33.26 -9.90 -0.05
N SER A 666 33.24 -9.80 -1.38
CA SER A 666 32.14 -9.15 -2.14
C SER A 666 31.97 -7.62 -1.97
N GLY A 667 32.99 -6.90 -1.49
CA GLY A 667 33.01 -5.43 -1.47
C GLY A 667 32.31 -4.78 -0.27
N GLY A 668 32.01 -5.55 0.77
CA GLY A 668 31.54 -5.05 2.06
C GLY A 668 32.37 -5.56 3.23
N LEU A 669 32.28 -4.86 4.37
CA LEU A 669 32.86 -5.24 5.66
C LEU A 669 31.72 -5.41 6.65
N ASP A 670 31.17 -6.62 6.75
CA ASP A 670 30.16 -6.94 7.76
C ASP A 670 30.89 -7.38 9.05
N LYS A 671 30.58 -6.75 10.18
CA LYS A 671 31.20 -7.02 11.49
C LYS A 671 30.17 -7.47 12.52
N LEU A 672 30.48 -8.52 13.28
CA LEU A 672 29.78 -8.80 14.53
C LEU A 672 30.44 -8.00 15.66
N ARG A 673 29.68 -7.16 16.35
CA ARG A 673 30.15 -6.37 17.49
C ARG A 673 29.48 -6.85 18.77
N VAL A 674 30.25 -7.35 19.71
CA VAL A 674 29.81 -7.73 21.06
C VAL A 674 30.32 -6.70 22.04
N VAL A 675 29.43 -6.08 22.79
CA VAL A 675 29.81 -5.01 23.72
C VAL A 675 29.12 -5.10 25.07
N ALA A 676 29.88 -4.93 26.13
CA ALA A 676 29.41 -4.80 27.50
C ALA A 676 29.74 -3.38 28.01
N GLN A 677 28.74 -2.62 28.48
CA GLN A 677 28.94 -1.22 28.89
C GLN A 677 28.29 -0.89 30.23
N THR A 678 28.81 0.07 30.99
CA THR A 678 28.10 0.65 32.15
C THR A 678 27.62 -0.42 33.15
N GLY A 679 28.51 -1.35 33.53
CA GLY A 679 28.20 -2.46 34.43
C GLY A 679 27.44 -3.63 33.79
N GLY A 680 27.12 -3.57 32.49
CA GLY A 680 26.55 -4.70 31.76
C GLY A 680 27.54 -5.86 31.64
N VAL A 681 27.01 -7.07 31.49
CA VAL A 681 27.80 -8.31 31.36
C VAL A 681 27.37 -9.07 30.11
N VAL A 682 28.34 -9.47 29.28
CA VAL A 682 28.13 -10.49 28.26
C VAL A 682 29.02 -11.69 28.61
N ASP A 683 28.42 -12.86 28.73
CA ASP A 683 29.13 -14.08 29.09
C ASP A 683 29.38 -14.95 27.85
N LEU A 684 30.64 -15.07 27.43
CA LEU A 684 31.12 -15.95 26.35
C LEU A 684 32.20 -16.89 26.91
N GLY A 685 32.03 -17.37 28.15
CA GLY A 685 33.05 -18.14 28.87
C GLY A 685 33.50 -19.46 28.21
N SER A 686 32.78 -19.95 27.20
CA SER A 686 33.19 -21.13 26.40
C SER A 686 33.74 -20.78 25.01
N LEU A 687 33.81 -19.50 24.63
CA LEU A 687 34.25 -19.08 23.30
C LEU A 687 35.72 -19.47 23.10
N ALA A 688 35.98 -20.26 22.06
CA ALA A 688 37.30 -20.79 21.76
C ALA A 688 37.82 -20.35 20.37
N ALA A 689 36.93 -20.14 19.41
CA ALA A 689 37.30 -19.79 18.04
C ALA A 689 36.46 -18.64 17.48
N VAL A 690 37.14 -17.73 16.80
CA VAL A 690 36.54 -16.62 16.05
C VAL A 690 37.07 -16.63 14.63
N ASP A 691 36.18 -16.51 13.67
CA ASP A 691 36.50 -16.40 12.24
C ASP A 691 35.79 -15.17 11.64
N GLY A 692 36.36 -14.57 10.59
CA GLY A 692 35.85 -13.32 10.02
C GLY A 692 35.97 -12.09 10.94
N TYR A 693 35.32 -10.98 10.57
CA TYR A 693 35.41 -9.71 11.28
C TYR A 693 34.50 -9.66 12.52
N ALA A 694 35.09 -9.65 13.71
CA ALA A 694 34.39 -9.49 14.98
C ALA A 694 35.12 -8.53 15.93
N SER A 695 34.35 -7.76 16.71
CA SER A 695 34.91 -6.95 17.81
C SER A 695 34.24 -7.27 19.15
N PHE A 696 35.06 -7.33 20.19
CA PHE A 696 34.68 -7.67 21.56
C PHE A 696 35.11 -6.54 22.50
N GLU A 697 34.14 -5.83 23.08
CA GLU A 697 34.39 -4.53 23.70
C GLU A 697 33.82 -4.49 25.13
N ALA A 698 34.63 -4.11 26.11
CA ALA A 698 34.19 -3.81 27.47
C ALA A 698 34.42 -2.32 27.77
N MET A 699 33.36 -1.55 28.03
CA MET A 699 33.48 -0.09 28.14
C MET A 699 32.80 0.45 29.39
N ALA A 700 33.29 1.57 29.92
CA ALA A 700 32.66 2.31 31.01
C ALA A 700 32.19 1.42 32.19
N GLY A 701 32.99 0.44 32.63
CA GLY A 701 32.65 -0.46 33.73
C GLY A 701 31.95 -1.76 33.32
N GLY A 702 31.83 -2.07 32.03
CA GLY A 702 31.25 -3.33 31.55
C GLY A 702 32.20 -4.53 31.69
N THR A 703 31.64 -5.74 31.71
CA THR A 703 32.42 -6.98 31.78
C THR A 703 32.11 -7.90 30.61
N LEU A 704 33.14 -8.35 29.91
CA LEU A 704 33.04 -9.42 28.93
C LEU A 704 33.79 -10.64 29.45
N ARG A 705 33.13 -11.79 29.53
CA ARG A 705 33.78 -13.07 29.89
C ARG A 705 34.10 -13.86 28.65
N LEU A 706 35.31 -14.37 28.55
CA LEU A 706 35.85 -15.08 27.39
C LEU A 706 36.52 -16.38 27.86
N GLY A 707 36.40 -17.43 27.05
CA GLY A 707 37.00 -18.73 27.30
C GLY A 707 38.51 -18.78 27.05
N ASP A 708 38.97 -19.93 26.57
CA ASP A 708 40.33 -20.10 26.06
C ASP A 708 40.38 -19.58 24.61
N LEU A 709 40.68 -18.30 24.44
CA LEU A 709 40.49 -17.58 23.18
C LEU A 709 41.77 -17.55 22.34
N ALA A 710 41.68 -18.04 21.10
CA ALA A 710 42.71 -17.89 20.09
C ALA A 710 42.31 -16.84 19.05
N MET A 711 43.08 -15.76 18.94
CA MET A 711 42.86 -14.68 17.99
C MET A 711 43.70 -14.94 16.73
N THR A 712 43.12 -15.66 15.76
CA THR A 712 43.84 -16.13 14.56
C THR A 712 43.53 -15.35 13.27
N ALA A 713 42.56 -14.43 13.29
CA ALA A 713 42.17 -13.62 12.12
C ALA A 713 41.38 -12.37 12.55
N GLY A 714 41.70 -11.19 11.98
CA GLY A 714 40.83 -10.00 11.86
C GLY A 714 39.97 -9.58 13.07
N MET A 715 40.38 -9.94 14.29
CA MET A 715 39.60 -9.84 15.50
C MET A 715 40.15 -8.73 16.39
N ASP A 716 39.23 -7.90 16.89
CA ASP A 716 39.54 -6.83 17.82
C ASP A 716 39.01 -7.19 19.22
N ILE A 717 39.85 -7.13 20.25
CA ILE A 717 39.40 -7.00 21.63
C ILE A 717 39.75 -5.63 22.18
N SER A 718 38.81 -5.02 22.90
CA SER A 718 39.10 -3.80 23.63
C SER A 718 38.45 -3.71 25.00
N ALA A 719 39.13 -3.03 25.90
CA ALA A 719 38.52 -2.51 27.11
C ALA A 719 38.94 -1.08 27.38
N ASP A 720 37.99 -0.24 27.77
CA ASP A 720 38.23 1.19 27.96
C ASP A 720 37.51 1.75 29.18
N GLY A 721 38.26 2.50 29.97
CA GLY A 721 37.80 3.16 31.20
C GLY A 721 37.79 2.29 32.44
N LEU A 722 37.82 2.96 33.60
CA LEU A 722 37.89 2.33 34.92
C LEU A 722 36.76 1.30 35.15
N GLY A 723 37.13 0.11 35.61
CA GLY A 723 36.21 -0.97 35.94
C GLY A 723 35.72 -1.78 34.74
N SER A 724 36.12 -1.42 33.51
CA SER A 724 35.90 -2.26 32.34
C SER A 724 36.82 -3.47 32.39
N THR A 725 36.28 -4.66 32.15
CA THR A 725 37.03 -5.92 32.31
C THR A 725 36.80 -6.88 31.16
N LEU A 726 37.90 -7.35 30.55
CA LEU A 726 37.93 -8.57 29.76
C LEU A 726 38.39 -9.70 30.69
N ALA A 727 37.45 -10.53 31.16
CA ALA A 727 37.77 -11.69 31.98
C ALA A 727 38.02 -12.89 31.06
N VAL A 728 39.28 -13.30 30.92
CA VAL A 728 39.71 -14.29 29.92
C VAL A 728 40.33 -15.50 30.61
N ARG A 729 39.99 -16.72 30.18
CA ARG A 729 40.60 -17.92 30.75
C ARG A 729 42.05 -18.11 30.27
N SER A 730 42.28 -18.10 28.96
CA SER A 730 43.60 -18.05 28.34
C SER A 730 43.50 -17.23 27.06
N LEU A 731 44.60 -16.57 26.66
CA LEU A 731 44.62 -15.74 25.45
C LEU A 731 45.82 -16.12 24.57
N MET A 732 45.56 -16.31 23.27
CA MET A 732 46.59 -16.48 22.25
C MET A 732 46.38 -15.43 21.17
N LEU A 733 47.41 -14.63 20.92
CA LEU A 733 47.39 -13.51 19.99
C LEU A 733 48.27 -13.83 18.78
N ASP A 734 47.66 -14.10 17.62
CA ASP A 734 48.39 -14.27 16.36
C ASP A 734 48.17 -13.04 15.47
N ALA A 735 49.15 -12.66 14.63
CA ALA A 735 48.94 -11.61 13.65
C ALA A 735 47.86 -12.02 12.62
N PRO A 736 46.87 -11.17 12.26
CA PRO A 736 46.74 -9.74 12.59
C PRO A 736 45.68 -9.42 13.67
N ALA A 737 45.81 -9.96 14.89
CA ALA A 737 44.98 -9.58 16.04
C ALA A 737 45.20 -8.10 16.48
N SER A 738 44.21 -7.51 17.13
CA SER A 738 44.31 -6.19 17.78
C SER A 738 43.79 -6.23 19.22
N VAL A 739 44.59 -5.69 20.15
CA VAL A 739 44.30 -5.60 21.58
C VAL A 739 44.43 -4.15 22.01
N THR A 740 43.36 -3.57 22.57
CA THR A 740 43.38 -2.20 23.11
C THR A 740 42.80 -2.17 24.52
N VAL A 741 43.62 -1.88 25.53
CA VAL A 741 43.19 -1.77 26.93
C VAL A 741 43.67 -0.43 27.47
N THR A 742 42.74 0.48 27.72
CA THR A 742 43.05 1.89 27.99
C THR A 742 42.32 2.44 29.21
N ASP A 743 42.80 3.58 29.70
CA ASP A 743 42.16 4.38 30.74
C ASP A 743 41.87 3.59 32.04
N GLY A 744 42.79 2.71 32.42
CA GLY A 744 42.70 1.89 33.64
C GLY A 744 41.75 0.69 33.53
N ALA A 745 41.35 0.30 32.32
CA ALA A 745 40.64 -0.96 32.07
C ALA A 745 41.56 -2.18 32.30
N GLU A 746 40.96 -3.36 32.47
CA GLU A 746 41.67 -4.57 32.88
C GLU A 746 41.41 -5.76 31.94
N ILE A 747 42.48 -6.51 31.61
CA ILE A 747 42.39 -7.93 31.24
C ILE A 747 42.63 -8.75 32.50
N ALA A 748 41.61 -9.48 32.95
CA ALA A 748 41.69 -10.42 34.06
C ALA A 748 41.90 -11.85 33.52
N LEU A 749 43.14 -12.32 33.57
CA LEU A 749 43.60 -13.57 32.98
C LEU A 749 43.70 -14.67 34.05
N ALA A 750 42.97 -15.77 33.88
CA ALA A 750 43.02 -16.92 34.78
C ALA A 750 44.06 -18.00 34.39
N GLY A 751 44.75 -17.81 33.27
CA GLY A 751 45.62 -18.79 32.63
C GLY A 751 46.81 -18.12 31.92
N SER A 752 47.18 -18.62 30.75
CA SER A 752 48.36 -18.12 30.01
C SER A 752 48.01 -17.10 28.93
N LEU A 753 48.95 -16.19 28.67
CA LEU A 753 48.97 -15.31 27.50
C LEU A 753 50.11 -15.74 26.57
N GLN A 754 49.77 -16.09 25.34
CA GLN A 754 50.73 -16.29 24.25
C GLN A 754 50.58 -15.13 23.27
N ASN A 755 51.70 -14.54 22.87
CA ASN A 755 51.73 -13.41 21.96
C ASN A 755 52.67 -13.75 20.81
N ASP A 756 52.17 -13.83 19.58
CA ASP A 756 52.91 -13.98 18.31
C ASP A 756 52.65 -12.75 17.40
N MET A 757 52.20 -11.64 18.00
CA MET A 757 52.02 -10.37 17.29
C MET A 757 53.37 -9.69 17.04
N THR A 758 53.56 -9.13 15.85
CA THR A 758 54.77 -8.38 15.46
C THR A 758 54.54 -6.88 15.28
N ASP A 759 53.29 -6.42 15.35
CA ASP A 759 52.93 -5.00 15.26
C ASP A 759 52.62 -4.43 16.66
N PRO A 760 53.54 -3.65 17.26
CA PRO A 760 53.32 -3.05 18.56
C PRO A 760 52.22 -1.98 18.57
N VAL A 761 51.78 -1.48 17.41
CA VAL A 761 50.65 -0.53 17.34
C VAL A 761 49.32 -1.24 17.55
N ALA A 762 49.23 -2.52 17.15
CA ALA A 762 48.05 -3.35 17.34
C ALA A 762 47.92 -3.87 18.78
N PHE A 763 48.94 -3.70 19.63
CA PHE A 763 48.92 -4.00 21.06
C PHE A 763 49.03 -2.70 21.86
N ASN A 764 47.90 -2.11 22.23
CA ASN A 764 47.85 -0.88 23.00
C ASN A 764 47.40 -1.17 24.43
N MET A 765 48.35 -1.34 25.35
CA MET A 765 48.09 -1.51 26.78
C MET A 765 48.86 -0.51 27.65
N ASP A 766 49.36 0.59 27.08
CA ASP A 766 50.16 1.61 27.78
C ASP A 766 49.46 2.18 29.03
N THR A 767 48.13 2.19 29.02
CA THR A 767 47.27 2.67 30.12
C THR A 767 46.32 1.58 30.65
N GLY A 768 46.54 0.32 30.26
CA GLY A 768 45.73 -0.84 30.63
C GLY A 768 46.43 -1.78 31.60
N LEU A 769 45.62 -2.50 32.38
CA LEU A 769 46.10 -3.46 33.37
C LEU A 769 46.01 -4.88 32.81
N LEU A 770 47.05 -5.68 33.07
CA LEU A 770 47.00 -7.13 32.95
C LEU A 770 47.04 -7.73 34.35
N ARG A 771 45.93 -8.31 34.80
CA ARG A 771 45.87 -9.08 36.06
C ARG A 771 45.94 -10.56 35.75
N VAL A 772 46.86 -11.26 36.40
CA VAL A 772 46.97 -12.72 36.33
C VAL A 772 46.56 -13.30 37.68
N GLY A 773 45.52 -14.12 37.69
CA GLY A 773 44.97 -14.78 38.88
C GLY A 773 44.72 -16.27 38.64
N GLY A 774 44.15 -16.95 39.63
CA GLY A 774 43.93 -18.40 39.66
C GLY A 774 44.94 -19.16 40.53
N ALA A 775 44.51 -20.27 41.14
CA ALA A 775 45.33 -21.13 42.02
C ALA A 775 46.38 -22.01 41.29
N ALA A 776 46.88 -21.58 40.14
CA ALA A 776 47.77 -22.35 39.27
C ALA A 776 48.96 -21.50 38.75
N SER A 777 49.83 -22.10 37.96
CA SER A 777 50.88 -21.38 37.23
C SER A 777 50.38 -20.85 35.90
N ALA A 778 50.81 -19.64 35.53
CA ALA A 778 50.54 -18.99 34.26
C ALA A 778 51.84 -18.77 33.48
N TRP A 779 51.74 -18.74 32.15
CA TRP A 779 52.85 -18.38 31.26
C TRP A 779 52.48 -17.11 30.51
N LEU A 780 53.38 -16.15 30.52
CA LEU A 780 53.24 -14.86 29.86
C LEU A 780 54.37 -14.73 28.85
N GLU A 781 54.01 -14.84 27.58
CA GLU A 781 54.92 -14.54 26.49
C GLU A 781 55.18 -13.04 26.44
N VAL A 782 56.44 -12.64 26.57
CA VAL A 782 56.86 -11.26 26.40
C VAL A 782 56.93 -10.90 24.92
N ALA A 783 56.95 -9.61 24.63
CA ALA A 783 57.09 -9.11 23.28
C ALA A 783 57.75 -7.73 23.34
N GLY A 784 58.47 -7.36 22.28
CA GLY A 784 59.04 -6.03 22.12
C GLY A 784 60.55 -6.01 22.22
N GLN A 785 61.13 -5.02 21.55
CA GLN A 785 62.58 -4.86 21.45
C GLN A 785 63.16 -4.41 22.79
N ASP A 786 64.26 -5.01 23.22
CA ASP A 786 65.07 -4.45 24.32
C ASP A 786 65.74 -3.13 23.89
N LEU A 787 65.22 -2.03 24.43
CA LEU A 787 65.68 -0.66 24.23
C LEU A 787 66.20 -0.03 25.53
N GLY A 788 66.33 -0.83 26.60
CA GLY A 788 66.68 -0.34 27.93
C GLY A 788 65.61 0.55 28.58
N GLY A 789 65.95 1.21 29.70
CA GLY A 789 65.01 1.95 30.54
C GLY A 789 64.52 3.31 30.02
N SER A 790 64.75 3.67 28.75
CA SER A 790 64.32 4.95 28.17
C SER A 790 62.95 4.92 27.47
N VAL A 791 62.31 3.74 27.41
CA VAL A 791 60.98 3.57 26.80
C VAL A 791 59.89 4.02 27.77
N ALA A 792 58.87 4.73 27.27
CA ALA A 792 57.79 5.30 28.08
C ALA A 792 56.36 5.01 27.58
N ALA A 793 56.21 4.42 26.39
CA ALA A 793 54.95 4.02 25.76
C ALA A 793 55.25 3.16 24.51
N GLY A 794 54.30 2.33 24.07
CA GLY A 794 54.43 1.44 22.93
C GLY A 794 55.35 0.24 23.19
N ASN A 795 55.85 -0.39 22.12
CA ASN A 795 56.76 -1.55 22.20
C ASN A 795 56.18 -2.72 23.02
N PHE A 796 54.90 -3.04 22.82
CA PHE A 796 54.14 -4.05 23.57
C PHE A 796 54.07 -3.81 25.09
N GLY A 797 54.34 -2.59 25.55
CA GLY A 797 54.30 -2.28 26.97
C GLY A 797 52.89 -2.27 27.56
N ILE A 798 52.85 -2.45 28.88
CA ILE A 798 51.63 -2.54 29.68
C ILE A 798 51.71 -1.48 30.79
N MET A 799 50.59 -0.85 31.16
CA MET A 799 50.60 0.10 32.28
C MET A 799 51.03 -0.59 33.58
N GLN A 800 50.35 -1.67 33.92
CA GLN A 800 50.61 -2.43 35.14
C GLN A 800 50.36 -3.92 34.93
N LEU A 801 51.33 -4.74 35.32
CA LEU A 801 51.14 -6.17 35.53
C LEU A 801 50.82 -6.41 37.00
N VAL A 802 49.73 -7.13 37.26
CA VAL A 802 49.32 -7.53 38.61
C VAL A 802 49.29 -9.05 38.70
N ALA A 803 50.04 -9.64 39.63
CA ALA A 803 50.01 -11.08 39.87
C ALA A 803 49.36 -11.39 41.22
N GLY A 804 48.32 -12.22 41.19
CA GLY A 804 47.56 -12.67 42.35
C GLY A 804 46.62 -11.62 42.92
N ALA A 805 46.12 -11.93 44.11
CA ALA A 805 45.28 -11.06 44.93
C ALA A 805 45.71 -11.19 46.40
N PRO A 806 45.26 -10.31 47.31
CA PRO A 806 45.68 -10.35 48.72
C PRO A 806 45.51 -11.71 49.41
N ASP A 807 44.56 -12.51 48.95
CA ASP A 807 44.24 -13.86 49.43
C ASP A 807 44.48 -14.97 48.38
N GLU A 808 45.16 -14.65 47.28
CA GLU A 808 45.43 -15.57 46.17
C GLU A 808 46.87 -15.47 45.68
N SER A 809 47.60 -16.59 45.71
CA SER A 809 48.96 -16.71 45.18
C SER A 809 48.96 -17.32 43.78
N VAL A 810 49.68 -16.72 42.84
CA VAL A 810 49.93 -17.24 41.49
C VAL A 810 51.44 -17.26 41.19
N THR A 811 51.89 -18.20 40.38
CA THR A 811 53.25 -18.17 39.80
C THR A 811 53.15 -17.81 38.33
N VAL A 812 53.72 -16.67 37.92
CA VAL A 812 53.75 -16.19 36.54
C VAL A 812 55.15 -16.42 35.97
N PHE A 813 55.25 -17.23 34.92
CA PHE A 813 56.49 -17.48 34.20
C PHE A 813 56.56 -16.58 32.96
N LEU A 814 57.60 -15.75 32.88
CA LEU A 814 57.88 -15.02 31.64
C LEU A 814 58.60 -15.93 30.65
N THR A 815 58.17 -15.88 29.39
CA THR A 815 58.77 -16.63 28.29
C THR A 815 59.02 -15.75 27.08
N ASP A 816 60.04 -16.13 26.31
CA ASP A 816 60.49 -15.51 25.06
C ASP A 816 60.71 -16.67 24.07
N LEU A 817 59.66 -16.99 23.32
CA LEU A 817 59.51 -18.18 22.48
C LEU A 817 59.21 -17.82 21.03
N TYR A 818 58.48 -16.73 20.80
CA TYR A 818 58.18 -16.15 19.50
C TYR A 818 59.12 -14.96 19.22
N ASP A 819 59.14 -14.48 17.97
CA ASP A 819 60.00 -13.37 17.50
C ASP A 819 59.08 -12.21 17.12
N ASN A 820 58.57 -11.57 18.16
CA ASN A 820 57.60 -10.49 18.19
C ASN A 820 58.25 -9.12 17.97
N ASP A 821 59.56 -8.99 18.21
CA ASP A 821 60.30 -7.74 17.97
C ASP A 821 60.65 -7.52 16.48
N GLY A 822 60.54 -8.57 15.65
CA GLY A 822 60.77 -8.53 14.21
C GLY A 822 62.24 -8.37 13.82
N LEU A 823 63.17 -8.57 14.76
CA LEU A 823 64.62 -8.38 14.59
C LEU A 823 65.41 -9.70 14.53
N GLY A 824 64.75 -10.85 14.70
CA GLY A 824 65.35 -12.18 14.59
C GLY A 824 65.60 -12.84 15.94
N GLN A 825 65.33 -14.15 16.03
CA GLN A 825 65.45 -15.05 17.22
C GLN A 825 66.78 -15.04 18.03
N ASP A 826 67.81 -14.30 17.61
CA ASP A 826 69.10 -14.23 18.32
C ASP A 826 69.15 -13.11 19.39
N ARG A 827 68.09 -12.29 19.52
CA ARG A 827 67.97 -11.24 20.53
C ARG A 827 66.80 -11.54 21.48
N ARG A 828 67.01 -11.24 22.76
CA ARG A 828 65.99 -11.38 23.81
C ARG A 828 64.99 -10.24 23.73
N GLU A 829 63.73 -10.59 23.88
CA GLU A 829 62.61 -9.65 23.97
C GLU A 829 62.43 -9.11 25.39
N ALA A 830 61.91 -7.89 25.52
CA ALA A 830 61.81 -7.20 26.80
C ALA A 830 60.36 -6.88 27.20
N LEU A 831 60.02 -7.08 28.47
CA LEU A 831 58.74 -6.65 29.04
C LEU A 831 58.86 -5.24 29.64
N TYR A 832 57.99 -4.33 29.21
CA TYR A 832 57.91 -2.96 29.72
C TYR A 832 56.62 -2.73 30.52
N LEU A 833 56.77 -2.28 31.76
CA LEU A 833 55.68 -1.97 32.69
C LEU A 833 55.74 -0.49 33.10
N PHE A 834 54.89 0.35 32.52
CA PHE A 834 55.11 1.81 32.53
C PHE A 834 54.69 2.53 33.80
N GLY A 835 53.78 1.97 34.58
CA GLY A 835 53.12 2.68 35.68
C GLY A 835 52.30 3.88 35.20
N SER A 836 51.21 4.20 35.89
CA SER A 836 50.43 5.41 35.61
C SER A 836 49.43 5.68 36.73
N GLY A 837 48.87 6.89 36.79
CA GLY A 837 47.80 7.22 37.74
C GLY A 837 48.19 7.09 39.23
N GLY A 838 49.48 7.08 39.54
CA GLY A 838 50.00 6.85 40.90
C GLY A 838 50.27 5.37 41.25
N LEU A 839 50.10 4.46 40.29
CA LEU A 839 50.43 3.05 40.41
C LEU A 839 51.81 2.76 39.81
N ASP A 840 52.58 1.89 40.46
CA ASP A 840 53.79 1.29 39.89
C ASP A 840 53.43 0.30 38.77
N GLY A 841 54.38 0.03 37.88
CA GLY A 841 54.22 -0.90 36.76
C GLY A 841 54.07 -2.36 37.19
N LEU A 842 54.49 -2.73 38.39
CA LEU A 842 54.37 -4.10 38.89
C LEU A 842 53.70 -4.13 40.27
N ALA A 843 52.73 -5.03 40.45
CA ALA A 843 52.16 -5.35 41.74
C ALA A 843 52.09 -6.88 41.93
N LEU A 844 52.63 -7.38 43.05
CA LEU A 844 52.59 -8.80 43.40
C LEU A 844 51.89 -8.98 44.75
N TYR A 845 50.83 -9.78 44.78
CA TYR A 845 50.01 -9.99 45.98
C TYR A 845 49.98 -11.46 46.42
N GLY A 846 49.71 -11.70 47.70
CA GLY A 846 49.45 -13.02 48.23
C GLY A 846 50.66 -13.95 48.18
N GLN A 847 51.88 -13.41 48.28
CA GLN A 847 53.14 -14.16 48.04
C GLN A 847 53.27 -14.71 46.60
N SER A 848 52.62 -14.08 45.61
CA SER A 848 52.76 -14.48 44.21
C SER A 848 54.20 -14.34 43.70
N GLU A 849 54.59 -15.23 42.81
CA GLU A 849 55.93 -15.29 42.22
C GLU A 849 55.90 -14.81 40.77
N LEU A 850 56.75 -13.84 40.42
CA LEU A 850 57.06 -13.51 39.03
C LEU A 850 58.44 -14.08 38.69
N VAL A 851 58.45 -15.10 37.84
CA VAL A 851 59.65 -15.80 37.40
C VAL A 851 60.14 -15.17 36.10
N ILE A 852 61.17 -14.32 36.22
CA ILE A 852 61.66 -13.47 35.12
C ILE A 852 62.75 -14.14 34.28
N GLY A 853 63.43 -15.19 34.80
CA GLY A 853 64.42 -15.91 34.00
C GLY A 853 65.57 -15.01 33.53
N ASP A 854 65.93 -15.13 32.26
CA ASP A 854 66.87 -14.27 31.55
C ASP A 854 66.17 -13.26 30.62
N VAL A 855 64.84 -13.10 30.74
CA VAL A 855 64.03 -12.13 29.98
C VAL A 855 64.24 -10.74 30.57
N PRO A 856 64.74 -9.74 29.82
CA PRO A 856 64.80 -8.36 30.30
C PRO A 856 63.42 -7.84 30.73
N VAL A 857 63.30 -7.32 31.95
CA VAL A 857 62.06 -6.71 32.44
C VAL A 857 62.33 -5.33 33.02
N TYR A 858 61.63 -4.32 32.51
CA TYR A 858 61.70 -2.94 32.96
C TYR A 858 60.36 -2.53 33.57
N ALA A 859 60.37 -2.15 34.85
CA ALA A 859 59.16 -1.72 35.54
C ALA A 859 59.34 -0.33 36.17
N TRP A 860 58.32 0.51 36.04
CA TRP A 860 58.25 1.77 36.74
C TRP A 860 57.97 1.55 38.21
N ILE A 861 58.92 1.94 39.06
CA ILE A 861 58.89 1.75 40.51
C ILE A 861 59.31 3.06 41.15
N ASP A 862 58.49 3.59 42.06
CA ASP A 862 58.80 4.78 42.87
C ASP A 862 59.26 5.99 42.03
N GLY A 863 58.70 6.16 40.82
CA GLY A 863 58.98 7.30 39.95
C GLY A 863 60.17 7.14 39.00
N ALA A 864 60.71 5.94 38.84
CA ALA A 864 61.76 5.65 37.85
C ALA A 864 61.56 4.29 37.17
N MET A 865 62.04 4.16 35.93
CA MET A 865 62.09 2.87 35.23
C MET A 865 63.27 2.05 35.76
N VAL A 866 62.99 0.87 36.33
CA VAL A 866 63.95 -0.02 36.97
C VAL A 866 64.03 -1.33 36.19
N GLU A 867 65.24 -1.77 35.88
CA GLU A 867 65.49 -3.10 35.33
C GLU A 867 65.46 -4.12 36.48
N LEU A 868 64.57 -5.13 36.40
CA LEU A 868 64.25 -5.96 37.56
C LEU A 868 65.39 -6.91 37.97
N HIS A 869 66.27 -7.34 37.05
CA HIS A 869 67.43 -8.18 37.40
C HIS A 869 68.44 -7.43 38.26
N SER A 870 68.50 -6.10 38.15
CA SER A 870 69.36 -5.25 38.99
C SER A 870 68.99 -5.26 40.48
N LEU A 871 67.80 -5.77 40.82
CA LEU A 871 67.34 -5.96 42.20
C LEU A 871 67.96 -7.20 42.88
N PHE A 872 68.58 -8.10 42.11
CA PHE A 872 69.22 -9.30 42.62
C PHE A 872 70.68 -9.01 43.02
N GLY A 873 71.04 -9.36 44.25
CA GLY A 873 72.42 -9.36 44.69
C GLY A 873 73.22 -10.50 44.05
N PRO A 874 74.56 -10.47 44.13
CA PRO A 874 75.39 -11.54 43.58
C PRO A 874 75.04 -12.92 44.17
N GLY A 875 74.45 -13.79 43.34
CA GLY A 875 74.07 -15.16 43.72
C GLY A 875 72.64 -15.32 44.24
N ASP A 876 71.88 -14.23 44.34
CA ASP A 876 70.46 -14.29 44.71
C ASP A 876 69.65 -14.86 43.53
N THR A 877 68.75 -15.79 43.83
CA THR A 877 67.81 -16.39 42.87
C THR A 877 66.35 -16.07 43.18
N ILE A 878 66.08 -15.53 44.38
CA ILE A 878 64.75 -15.08 44.81
C ILE A 878 64.93 -13.79 45.60
N VAL A 879 64.17 -12.75 45.29
CA VAL A 879 64.16 -11.47 46.00
C VAL A 879 62.73 -11.07 46.35
N PRO A 880 62.43 -10.71 47.62
CA PRO A 880 61.11 -10.17 47.98
C PRO A 880 60.83 -8.84 47.27
N PHE A 881 59.65 -8.72 46.68
CA PHE A 881 59.18 -7.49 46.04
C PHE A 881 58.13 -6.84 46.93
N THR A 882 58.55 -5.83 47.69
CA THR A 882 57.74 -5.20 48.75
C THR A 882 57.38 -3.73 48.45
N THR A 883 57.62 -3.29 47.22
CA THR A 883 57.32 -1.93 46.77
C THR A 883 55.82 -1.74 46.54
N SER A 884 55.33 -0.52 46.80
CA SER A 884 53.94 -0.10 46.55
C SER A 884 52.84 -1.04 47.06
N GLY A 885 53.05 -1.63 48.23
CA GLY A 885 52.07 -2.52 48.87
C GLY A 885 52.06 -3.95 48.34
N SER A 886 53.01 -4.31 47.47
CA SER A 886 53.27 -5.70 47.08
C SER A 886 53.84 -6.51 48.25
N ASP A 887 53.63 -7.82 48.23
CA ASP A 887 54.23 -8.77 49.16
C ASP A 887 54.74 -10.05 48.47
N GLY A 888 54.87 -10.05 47.14
CA GLY A 888 55.32 -11.19 46.35
C GLY A 888 56.85 -11.33 46.19
N LEU A 889 57.24 -12.17 45.25
CA LEU A 889 58.63 -12.58 45.01
C LEU A 889 59.01 -12.42 43.54
N LEU A 890 60.21 -11.90 43.28
CA LEU A 890 60.88 -12.00 41.98
C LEU A 890 61.80 -13.22 42.01
N VAL A 891 61.77 -14.03 40.95
CA VAL A 891 62.50 -15.30 40.88
C VAL A 891 63.32 -15.41 39.60
N ILE A 892 64.62 -15.73 39.75
CA ILE A 892 65.51 -16.20 38.69
C ILE A 892 65.76 -17.70 38.94
N PRO A 893 65.19 -18.59 38.12
CA PRO A 893 65.31 -20.03 38.31
C PRO A 893 66.75 -20.51 38.06
N GLU A 894 67.18 -21.56 38.77
CA GLU A 894 68.51 -22.15 38.56
C GLU A 894 68.70 -22.65 37.11
N PRO A 895 69.94 -22.69 36.57
CA PRO A 895 70.21 -23.02 35.17
C PRO A 895 69.61 -24.35 34.67
N ALA A 896 69.52 -25.37 35.53
CA ALA A 896 68.90 -26.65 35.19
C ALA A 896 67.36 -26.56 35.02
N THR A 897 66.74 -25.63 35.73
CA THR A 897 65.30 -25.36 35.72
C THR A 897 64.88 -24.56 34.49
N LEU A 898 65.76 -23.68 33.96
CA LEU A 898 65.53 -22.96 32.68
C LEU A 898 65.29 -23.90 31.50
N SER A 899 66.04 -25.01 31.42
CA SER A 899 65.85 -26.04 30.38
C SER A 899 64.53 -26.80 30.51
N LEU A 900 64.03 -26.96 31.75
CA LEU A 900 62.76 -27.63 32.04
C LEU A 900 61.55 -26.71 31.77
N LEU A 901 61.72 -25.41 32.05
CA LEU A 901 60.73 -24.35 31.78
C LEU A 901 60.49 -24.16 30.29
N ALA A 902 61.56 -24.14 29.49
CA ALA A 902 61.45 -24.13 28.02
C ALA A 902 60.71 -25.36 27.48
N LEU A 903 60.93 -26.54 28.09
CA LEU A 903 60.22 -27.77 27.72
C LEU A 903 58.74 -27.75 28.14
N GLY A 904 58.45 -27.21 29.33
CA GLY A 904 57.10 -27.03 29.86
C GLY A 904 56.27 -26.06 29.01
N ALA A 905 56.87 -24.94 28.61
CA ALA A 905 56.27 -23.98 27.69
C ALA A 905 55.99 -24.62 26.32
N LEU A 906 56.94 -25.36 25.73
CA LEU A 906 56.74 -26.06 24.46
C LEU A 906 55.60 -27.10 24.50
N VAL A 907 55.41 -27.77 25.64
CA VAL A 907 54.34 -28.77 25.84
C VAL A 907 52.98 -28.10 26.03
N ALA A 908 52.92 -26.97 26.74
CA ALA A 908 51.73 -26.14 26.85
C ALA A 908 51.29 -25.57 25.49
N ILE A 909 52.24 -25.18 24.64
CA ILE A 909 52.02 -24.69 23.27
C ILE A 909 51.55 -25.81 22.33
N ARG A 910 52.20 -26.98 22.32
CA ARG A 910 51.86 -28.09 21.39
C ARG A 910 50.48 -28.71 21.64
N ARG A 911 49.93 -28.63 22.85
CA ARG A 911 48.59 -29.17 23.14
C ARG A 911 47.45 -28.34 22.56
N ARG A 912 47.70 -27.09 22.13
CA ARG A 912 46.66 -26.12 21.75
C ARG A 912 46.53 -25.85 20.23
N ARG A 913 47.48 -26.31 19.39
CA ARG A 913 47.45 -26.19 17.91
C ARG A 913 46.66 -27.30 17.17
N ARG A 914 45.79 -28.06 17.84
CA ARG A 914 44.85 -28.96 17.15
C ARG A 914 43.43 -28.50 17.44
N PRO A 915 42.60 -28.28 16.40
CA PRO A 915 41.18 -27.99 16.59
C PRO A 915 40.47 -29.14 17.31
#